data_AF-A0A3M2M089-F1
#
_entry.id   AF-A0A3M2M089-F1
#
_cell.length_a   1.000
_cell.length_b   1.000
_cell.length_c   1.000
_cell.angle_alpha   90.00
_cell.angle_beta   90.00
_cell.angle_gamma   90.00
#
_symmetry.space_group_name_H-M   'P 1'
#
loop_
_entity.id
_entity.type
_entity.pdbx_description
1 polymer ?
#
loop_
_entity_poly.entity_id
_entity_poly.type
_entity_poly.pdbx_seq_one_letter_code
_entity_poly.pdbx_strand_id
1 'polypeptide(L)'
;MSEQATPGAESERPSPADPASSGPAPTRTTTPPGAARPASAQAAPTPAPGNEAPTDDAATRDANGDSTGTDATDATDATDEENERPADQAPGGAGRTAPDAPTAPVPPAEPQTNQPEDGRKESTPGVRGAAEATGRWLLRLARRPYWERPRSSWLVRRWPDLTASLVATFFFWLSLTPSLVPRPWYYQGVIGGITAAIGYGLGALISWIYRLTLRRRVPGERFRARAWLTYLLLLPWAVALMLGQSADMQRELRQLQGMPPTLTWHSMMIALMSLTVLALLLVVARTIRLFTGLLTRLLNRFVPWPVAVALGLAMSTVIVVIGTRDVVWDRGILEVADRIAAAKDRSTDPGVMRPYSPLVSGSPDSLIHWDDLGNKGRTFAGTTLSGDEISEFTGEPALDPARVYVGRAAYDDYADGAELAVRELERVGAFDREVLAITGTTGTGWVNPTTVEALEYMNGGDTTVVTMQYSYLPSWASFMVDRNEAGIATRALVDAVYARWEQEPADDRPTLLVFGESLAVSAIESAFDGLDDLLERTDGALLIGPPDFSPIHSELTEHRDAGSPIWRPVYDQGRHVRFAQFPDLDLPRPHGEPWEYPRVVYLQNASDPVVWWSPNLLFERPEWLNEPLGPDVTTAIDWFPFVTFWQTTVDMAVSYGSPAPHGHRYGSNPVDAWAAIAPPEGWTATDSERLGWLLEIRHPPRHGWAG
;
A
#
# COMPACT_ATOMS: atom_id res chain seq x y z
N MET A 1 14.49 35.47 -41.77
CA MET A 1 14.41 36.43 -40.65
C MET A 1 14.87 35.66 -39.41
N SER A 2 16.16 35.35 -39.26
CA SER A 2 17.37 36.19 -39.43
C SER A 2 17.55 37.17 -38.26
N GLU A 3 18.72 37.32 -37.63
CA GLU A 3 20.02 36.68 -37.88
C GLU A 3 20.90 36.58 -36.61
N GLN A 4 21.70 35.51 -36.60
CA GLN A 4 23.05 35.27 -36.05
C GLN A 4 23.78 36.31 -35.16
N ALA A 5 24.55 35.77 -34.19
CA ALA A 5 25.94 36.16 -33.91
C ALA A 5 26.73 35.02 -33.23
N THR A 6 27.92 34.69 -33.75
CA THR A 6 28.92 33.75 -33.15
C THR A 6 30.33 34.27 -33.48
N PRO A 7 31.37 33.97 -32.68
CA PRO A 7 32.34 32.89 -33.02
C PRO A 7 32.95 32.17 -31.79
N GLY A 8 33.72 31.07 -31.89
CA GLY A 8 34.06 30.19 -33.03
C GLY A 8 35.36 29.37 -32.82
N ALA A 9 35.51 28.23 -33.54
CA ALA A 9 36.69 27.32 -33.67
C ALA A 9 37.17 26.57 -32.38
N GLU A 10 37.57 25.28 -32.35
CA GLU A 10 38.34 24.36 -33.25
C GLU A 10 39.87 24.54 -33.13
N SER A 11 40.75 23.50 -33.12
CA SER A 11 40.57 22.04 -33.37
C SER A 11 41.59 21.11 -32.62
N GLU A 12 41.29 19.79 -32.68
CA GLU A 12 42.21 18.63 -32.84
C GLU A 12 43.15 18.03 -31.73
N ARG A 13 43.39 16.72 -31.93
CA ARG A 13 44.27 15.73 -31.25
C ARG A 13 45.47 15.42 -32.19
N PRO A 14 46.63 14.81 -31.79
CA PRO A 14 46.71 13.50 -31.11
C PRO A 14 47.96 13.20 -30.22
N SER A 15 48.05 11.94 -29.78
CA SER A 15 49.17 11.25 -29.08
C SER A 15 50.21 10.69 -30.09
N PRO A 16 51.30 9.93 -29.72
CA PRO A 16 51.86 9.57 -28.40
C PRO A 16 53.40 9.72 -28.27
N ALA A 17 54.01 9.42 -27.11
CA ALA A 17 55.44 9.08 -26.97
C ALA A 17 55.81 8.37 -25.64
N ASP A 18 56.75 7.43 -25.71
CA ASP A 18 57.52 6.75 -24.63
C ASP A 18 58.84 6.27 -25.31
N PRO A 19 60.06 6.38 -24.71
CA PRO A 19 60.68 5.20 -24.05
C PRO A 19 61.86 5.43 -23.05
N ALA A 20 62.16 4.39 -22.22
CA ALA A 20 63.51 3.94 -21.79
C ALA A 20 64.43 4.88 -20.95
N SER A 21 65.43 4.46 -20.16
CA SER A 21 65.91 3.18 -19.56
C SER A 21 66.85 3.53 -18.36
N SER A 22 67.16 2.66 -17.37
CA SER A 22 68.21 1.61 -17.44
C SER A 22 68.58 1.12 -16.01
N GLY A 23 69.26 -0.05 -15.88
CA GLY A 23 69.77 -0.61 -14.60
C GLY A 23 71.26 -0.26 -14.31
N PRO A 24 72.00 -0.95 -13.41
CA PRO A 24 71.89 -2.39 -13.08
C PRO A 24 72.10 -2.80 -11.58
N ALA A 25 72.07 -4.13 -11.33
CA ALA A 25 72.51 -4.83 -10.11
C ALA A 25 73.99 -5.34 -10.30
N PRO A 26 74.58 -6.40 -9.63
CA PRO A 26 74.05 -7.39 -8.66
C PRO A 26 75.02 -7.88 -7.53
N THR A 27 74.55 -8.82 -6.68
CA THR A 27 75.38 -9.94 -6.15
C THR A 27 74.52 -11.18 -5.76
N ARG A 28 75.16 -12.37 -5.69
CA ARG A 28 74.63 -13.69 -5.22
C ARG A 28 75.51 -14.18 -4.02
N THR A 29 75.44 -15.36 -3.38
CA THR A 29 74.75 -16.69 -3.46
C THR A 29 74.35 -17.12 -2.01
N THR A 30 73.94 -18.34 -1.58
CA THR A 30 74.01 -19.75 -2.06
C THR A 30 72.89 -20.61 -1.42
N THR A 31 72.81 -21.93 -1.64
CA THR A 31 71.78 -22.84 -1.06
C THR A 31 72.36 -24.27 -0.76
N PRO A 32 71.60 -25.38 -0.53
CA PRO A 32 71.74 -26.30 0.64
C PRO A 32 72.48 -27.62 0.31
N PRO A 33 72.32 -28.78 1.03
CA PRO A 33 71.15 -29.68 0.81
C PRO A 33 70.71 -30.68 1.93
N GLY A 34 69.47 -31.20 1.79
CA GLY A 34 69.08 -32.60 2.13
C GLY A 34 68.34 -32.88 3.46
N ALA A 35 67.57 -33.97 3.63
CA ALA A 35 67.03 -34.94 2.66
C ALA A 35 65.95 -35.88 3.27
N ALA A 36 65.21 -36.60 2.39
CA ALA A 36 64.48 -37.87 2.59
C ALA A 36 63.08 -37.92 3.27
N ARG A 37 62.14 -38.52 2.52
CA ARG A 37 60.85 -39.18 2.89
C ARG A 37 61.07 -40.72 2.72
N PRO A 38 60.19 -41.68 3.14
CA PRO A 38 58.92 -41.94 2.41
C PRO A 38 57.78 -42.71 3.15
N ALA A 39 56.68 -42.95 2.41
CA ALA A 39 55.75 -44.11 2.46
C ALA A 39 54.75 -44.27 3.65
N SER A 40 53.52 -44.83 3.48
CA SER A 40 52.69 -45.11 2.28
C SER A 40 51.26 -45.58 2.65
N ALA A 41 50.24 -45.24 1.84
CA ALA A 41 49.00 -46.04 1.54
C ALA A 41 47.98 -46.33 2.70
N GLN A 42 46.70 -46.69 2.51
CA GLN A 42 45.75 -46.60 1.37
C GLN A 42 44.28 -46.81 1.86
N ALA A 43 43.31 -46.41 1.01
CA ALA A 43 41.93 -46.94 0.88
C ALA A 43 40.86 -46.70 1.98
N ALA A 44 39.61 -46.49 1.51
CA ALA A 44 38.36 -46.65 2.25
C ALA A 44 37.68 -47.99 1.84
N PRO A 45 36.56 -48.42 2.48
CA PRO A 45 35.25 -48.04 1.93
C PRO A 45 34.10 -47.90 2.96
N THR A 46 32.93 -47.51 2.45
CA THR A 46 31.61 -47.51 3.12
C THR A 46 31.17 -48.91 3.59
N PRO A 47 30.18 -49.00 4.52
CA PRO A 47 28.94 -49.69 4.11
C PRO A 47 27.63 -49.12 4.68
N ALA A 48 26.59 -49.25 3.86
CA ALA A 48 25.17 -49.47 4.19
C ALA A 48 24.70 -50.57 3.20
N PRO A 49 23.66 -51.40 3.44
CA PRO A 49 22.39 -51.06 4.11
C PRO A 49 21.86 -52.13 5.11
N GLY A 50 20.64 -51.94 5.63
CA GLY A 50 19.87 -52.97 6.33
C GLY A 50 18.45 -52.53 6.67
N ASN A 51 17.43 -53.21 6.10
CA ASN A 51 16.07 -53.22 6.64
C ASN A 51 16.00 -54.30 7.74
N GLU A 52 15.14 -54.11 8.75
CA GLU A 52 14.03 -55.03 9.07
C GLU A 52 13.23 -54.54 10.30
N ALA A 53 12.03 -55.10 10.49
CA ALA A 53 11.14 -54.79 11.62
C ALA A 53 10.52 -56.09 12.17
N PRO A 54 10.32 -56.17 13.50
CA PRO A 54 9.20 -56.88 14.13
C PRO A 54 8.37 -55.88 14.98
N THR A 55 7.05 -55.73 14.82
CA THR A 55 5.94 -56.60 15.27
C THR A 55 5.87 -56.83 16.79
N ASP A 56 4.80 -56.27 17.39
CA ASP A 56 3.93 -56.75 18.48
C ASP A 56 4.46 -57.77 19.53
N ASP A 57 4.20 -57.51 20.83
CA ASP A 57 3.05 -58.14 21.53
C ASP A 57 2.68 -57.48 22.89
N ALA A 58 1.56 -57.92 23.47
CA ALA A 58 0.91 -57.70 24.78
C ALA A 58 1.59 -56.86 25.90
N ALA A 59 0.96 -55.94 26.66
CA ALA A 59 -0.43 -55.76 27.18
C ALA A 59 -0.75 -56.34 28.60
N THR A 60 -0.82 -55.44 29.59
CA THR A 60 -1.64 -55.49 30.85
C THR A 60 -1.69 -54.06 31.41
N ARG A 61 -2.82 -53.40 31.77
CA ARG A 61 -4.04 -53.70 32.55
C ARG A 61 -4.01 -53.18 34.00
N ASP A 62 -4.87 -52.17 34.24
CA ASP A 62 -5.79 -51.95 35.39
C ASP A 62 -5.77 -50.47 35.88
N ALA A 63 -6.86 -49.69 35.74
CA ALA A 63 -8.05 -49.57 36.63
C ALA A 63 -7.78 -48.71 37.89
N ASN A 64 -8.57 -47.74 38.37
CA ASN A 64 -9.88 -47.11 38.02
C ASN A 64 -9.72 -45.56 38.24
N GLY A 65 -10.64 -44.63 37.94
CA GLY A 65 -12.03 -44.68 37.46
C GLY A 65 -13.01 -44.05 38.47
N ASP A 66 -13.78 -43.02 38.06
CA ASP A 66 -14.98 -42.51 38.78
C ASP A 66 -15.96 -41.81 37.81
N SER A 67 -17.22 -41.53 38.22
CA SER A 67 -18.35 -41.37 37.29
C SER A 67 -19.61 -40.61 37.77
N THR A 68 -20.31 -39.96 36.84
CA THR A 68 -21.78 -39.61 36.80
C THR A 68 -22.08 -39.05 35.39
N GLY A 69 -23.21 -39.24 34.70
CA GLY A 69 -24.55 -39.75 35.05
C GLY A 69 -25.54 -38.58 35.29
N THR A 70 -26.68 -38.41 34.62
CA THR A 70 -27.53 -39.24 33.70
C THR A 70 -28.10 -38.33 32.57
N ASP A 71 -29.09 -38.61 31.71
CA ASP A 71 -30.12 -39.68 31.57
C ASP A 71 -30.60 -39.81 30.08
N ALA A 72 -31.64 -40.63 29.79
CA ALA A 72 -32.13 -40.93 28.42
C ALA A 72 -33.66 -41.22 28.32
N THR A 73 -34.09 -41.89 27.22
CA THR A 73 -35.49 -42.27 26.79
C THR A 73 -36.28 -41.16 26.04
N ASP A 74 -37.26 -41.45 25.17
CA ASP A 74 -38.03 -42.70 24.91
C ASP A 74 -38.37 -42.92 23.39
N ALA A 75 -39.10 -43.99 23.01
CA ALA A 75 -39.19 -44.50 21.63
C ALA A 75 -40.57 -45.00 21.11
N THR A 76 -40.62 -45.28 19.79
CA THR A 76 -41.55 -46.16 19.01
C THR A 76 -43.07 -45.88 18.90
N ASP A 77 -43.61 -45.90 17.66
CA ASP A 77 -44.61 -46.89 17.19
C ASP A 77 -44.64 -46.96 15.62
N ALA A 78 -45.40 -47.90 15.03
CA ALA A 78 -45.50 -48.24 13.57
C ALA A 78 -46.84 -47.76 12.92
N THR A 79 -47.35 -48.13 11.72
CA THR A 79 -47.23 -49.29 10.78
C THR A 79 -47.63 -48.92 9.33
N ASP A 80 -47.02 -49.58 8.32
CA ASP A 80 -47.56 -50.07 7.00
C ASP A 80 -48.35 -49.11 6.04
N GLU A 81 -48.60 -49.37 4.75
CA GLU A 81 -48.51 -50.59 3.89
C GLU A 81 -48.36 -50.19 2.38
N GLU A 82 -47.66 -51.00 1.54
CA GLU A 82 -47.71 -51.16 0.05
C GLU A 82 -47.79 -49.94 -0.95
N ASN A 83 -47.53 -50.04 -2.27
CA ASN A 83 -46.51 -50.69 -3.15
C ASN A 83 -46.65 -50.03 -4.57
N GLU A 84 -45.82 -50.15 -5.61
CA GLU A 84 -44.48 -50.73 -5.88
C GLU A 84 -43.77 -49.82 -6.95
N ARG A 85 -43.00 -50.40 -7.89
CA ARG A 85 -42.37 -49.81 -9.10
C ARG A 85 -42.53 -50.85 -10.25
N PRO A 86 -41.64 -51.06 -11.27
CA PRO A 86 -40.55 -50.25 -11.84
C PRO A 86 -40.47 -50.20 -13.40
N ALA A 87 -39.41 -49.51 -13.88
CA ALA A 87 -38.60 -49.86 -15.07
C ALA A 87 -39.17 -49.67 -16.51
N ASP A 88 -38.34 -49.50 -17.56
CA ASP A 88 -36.99 -48.87 -17.71
C ASP A 88 -36.66 -48.71 -19.22
N GLN A 89 -35.56 -48.01 -19.55
CA GLN A 89 -34.80 -48.07 -20.81
C GLN A 89 -35.37 -47.47 -22.11
N ALA A 90 -34.47 -47.32 -23.10
CA ALA A 90 -34.59 -46.65 -24.40
C ALA A 90 -33.61 -47.36 -25.39
N PRO A 91 -33.13 -46.79 -26.52
CA PRO A 91 -33.68 -45.75 -27.41
C PRO A 91 -33.68 -46.16 -28.92
N GLY A 92 -34.28 -45.32 -29.77
CA GLY A 92 -33.87 -45.17 -31.19
C GLY A 92 -34.74 -45.83 -32.28
N GLY A 93 -34.36 -45.60 -33.54
CA GLY A 93 -35.00 -46.16 -34.74
C GLY A 93 -35.69 -45.11 -35.64
N ALA A 94 -35.27 -44.99 -36.90
CA ALA A 94 -35.73 -43.96 -37.82
C ALA A 94 -36.62 -44.48 -38.96
N GLY A 95 -37.79 -43.85 -39.12
CA GLY A 95 -38.30 -43.40 -40.42
C GLY A 95 -39.07 -44.38 -41.33
N ARG A 96 -40.04 -43.79 -42.07
CA ARG A 96 -40.89 -44.38 -43.13
C ARG A 96 -41.95 -45.36 -42.57
N THR A 97 -43.15 -45.52 -43.14
CA THR A 97 -43.72 -45.00 -44.42
C THR A 97 -45.24 -44.76 -44.28
N ALA A 98 -45.81 -43.90 -45.13
CA ALA A 98 -47.26 -43.85 -45.42
C ALA A 98 -47.64 -44.98 -46.42
N PRO A 99 -48.92 -45.23 -46.84
CA PRO A 99 -50.05 -44.29 -46.94
C PRO A 99 -51.45 -44.84 -46.52
N ASP A 100 -52.49 -43.99 -46.54
CA ASP A 100 -53.62 -44.11 -47.49
C ASP A 100 -54.63 -42.95 -47.37
N ALA A 101 -55.38 -42.69 -48.47
CA ALA A 101 -56.43 -41.66 -48.60
C ALA A 101 -57.49 -42.14 -49.61
N PRO A 102 -58.75 -41.67 -49.55
CA PRO A 102 -59.18 -40.45 -50.28
C PRO A 102 -60.25 -39.63 -49.46
N THR A 103 -60.97 -38.59 -49.92
CA THR A 103 -61.29 -38.05 -51.27
C THR A 103 -61.60 -36.53 -51.18
N ALA A 104 -61.54 -35.78 -52.31
CA ALA A 104 -61.87 -34.34 -52.40
C ALA A 104 -63.37 -34.06 -52.72
N PRO A 105 -63.82 -32.78 -52.78
CA PRO A 105 -63.74 -32.03 -54.05
C PRO A 105 -63.43 -30.51 -53.93
N VAL A 106 -63.22 -29.83 -55.09
CA VAL A 106 -62.87 -28.40 -55.27
C VAL A 106 -63.56 -27.85 -56.53
N PRO A 107 -64.16 -26.63 -56.52
CA PRO A 107 -63.80 -25.57 -57.51
C PRO A 107 -64.02 -24.11 -57.00
N PRO A 108 -63.77 -23.02 -57.77
CA PRO A 108 -63.00 -22.86 -59.03
C PRO A 108 -61.88 -21.76 -58.96
N ALA A 109 -61.16 -21.57 -60.08
CA ALA A 109 -60.30 -20.39 -60.36
C ALA A 109 -61.07 -19.37 -61.27
N GLU A 110 -60.63 -18.17 -61.68
CA GLU A 110 -59.38 -17.66 -62.32
C GLU A 110 -59.44 -16.09 -62.34
N PRO A 111 -58.61 -15.26 -63.05
CA PRO A 111 -57.50 -15.51 -64.00
C PRO A 111 -56.17 -14.77 -63.68
N GLN A 112 -55.19 -14.86 -64.58
CA GLN A 112 -53.91 -14.10 -64.55
C GLN A 112 -53.88 -12.90 -65.52
N THR A 113 -52.92 -11.97 -65.33
CA THR A 113 -52.54 -10.97 -66.35
C THR A 113 -51.02 -10.67 -66.26
N ASN A 114 -50.43 -10.14 -67.35
CA ASN A 114 -48.99 -10.18 -67.62
C ASN A 114 -48.13 -9.04 -67.01
N GLN A 115 -46.87 -9.38 -66.70
CA GLN A 115 -45.57 -8.69 -66.98
C GLN A 115 -45.53 -7.16 -67.28
N PRO A 116 -44.46 -6.42 -66.86
CA PRO A 116 -43.06 -6.83 -67.06
C PRO A 116 -42.08 -6.63 -65.89
N GLU A 117 -40.83 -7.05 -66.14
CA GLU A 117 -39.65 -6.96 -65.27
C GLU A 117 -39.08 -5.52 -65.14
N ASP A 118 -38.44 -5.22 -64.00
CA ASP A 118 -37.34 -4.24 -63.94
C ASP A 118 -36.32 -4.64 -62.84
N GLY A 119 -35.05 -4.31 -63.05
CA GLY A 119 -33.90 -4.91 -62.37
C GLY A 119 -33.62 -4.37 -60.97
N ARG A 120 -33.98 -5.14 -59.93
CA ARG A 120 -33.62 -4.82 -58.53
C ARG A 120 -32.13 -5.04 -58.27
N LYS A 121 -31.30 -4.04 -58.55
CA LYS A 121 -29.95 -3.93 -57.96
C LYS A 121 -30.06 -3.73 -56.45
N GLU A 122 -29.54 -4.68 -55.68
CA GLU A 122 -29.30 -4.47 -54.25
C GLU A 122 -28.26 -3.35 -54.09
N SER A 123 -28.62 -2.27 -53.38
CA SER A 123 -27.70 -1.20 -53.04
C SER A 123 -27.27 -1.32 -51.58
N THR A 124 -25.99 -1.63 -51.38
CA THR A 124 -25.33 -1.62 -50.06
C THR A 124 -25.62 -0.28 -49.36
N PRO A 125 -25.96 -0.25 -48.06
CA PRO A 125 -26.29 0.99 -47.36
C PRO A 125 -25.06 1.91 -47.26
N GLY A 126 -24.90 2.78 -48.25
CA GLY A 126 -23.73 3.64 -48.38
C GLY A 126 -23.58 4.61 -47.20
N VAL A 127 -22.35 5.10 -47.00
CA VAL A 127 -21.95 5.92 -45.83
C VAL A 127 -22.88 7.12 -45.58
N ARG A 128 -23.49 7.70 -46.62
CA ARG A 128 -24.53 8.74 -46.48
C ARG A 128 -25.78 8.25 -45.73
N GLY A 129 -26.27 7.04 -45.99
CA GLY A 129 -27.41 6.46 -45.29
C GLY A 129 -27.13 6.27 -43.79
N ALA A 130 -25.91 5.85 -43.44
CA ALA A 130 -25.44 5.77 -42.05
C ALA A 130 -25.28 7.16 -41.41
N ALA A 131 -24.63 8.11 -42.10
CA ALA A 131 -24.46 9.48 -41.62
C ALA A 131 -25.80 10.20 -41.43
N GLU A 132 -26.78 9.99 -42.31
CA GLU A 132 -28.14 10.49 -42.15
C GLU A 132 -28.92 9.71 -41.07
N ALA A 133 -28.68 8.41 -40.86
CA ALA A 133 -29.30 7.67 -39.76
C ALA A 133 -28.81 8.21 -38.41
N THR A 134 -27.50 8.40 -38.25
CA THR A 134 -26.87 9.06 -37.09
C THR A 134 -27.35 10.51 -36.96
N GLY A 135 -27.42 11.27 -38.05
CA GLY A 135 -27.95 12.64 -38.07
C GLY A 135 -29.43 12.71 -37.66
N ARG A 136 -30.28 11.81 -38.18
CA ARG A 136 -31.69 11.67 -37.78
C ARG A 136 -31.82 11.20 -36.32
N TRP A 137 -30.91 10.36 -35.83
CA TRP A 137 -30.87 9.91 -34.43
C TRP A 137 -30.47 11.06 -33.50
N LEU A 138 -29.39 11.79 -33.80
CA LEU A 138 -28.97 13.01 -33.09
C LEU A 138 -30.07 14.09 -33.14
N LEU A 139 -30.75 14.29 -34.26
CA LEU A 139 -31.88 15.22 -34.37
C LEU A 139 -33.12 14.77 -33.58
N ARG A 140 -33.37 13.46 -33.45
CA ARG A 140 -34.41 12.92 -32.55
C ARG A 140 -34.02 13.16 -31.09
N LEU A 141 -32.77 12.88 -30.73
CA LEU A 141 -32.21 13.10 -29.40
C LEU A 141 -32.25 14.59 -29.01
N ALA A 142 -31.92 15.51 -29.92
CA ALA A 142 -31.98 16.95 -29.71
C ALA A 142 -33.42 17.51 -29.68
N ARG A 143 -34.37 16.90 -30.41
CA ARG A 143 -35.79 17.30 -30.41
C ARG A 143 -36.58 16.77 -29.22
N ARG A 144 -36.20 15.62 -28.65
CA ARG A 144 -36.75 15.06 -27.40
C ARG A 144 -35.63 14.39 -26.57
N PRO A 145 -34.78 15.17 -25.88
CA PRO A 145 -33.71 14.62 -25.02
C PRO A 145 -34.24 13.97 -23.75
N TYR A 146 -35.54 14.13 -23.46
CA TYR A 146 -36.26 13.41 -22.43
C TYR A 146 -37.25 12.45 -23.07
N TRP A 147 -37.19 11.17 -22.70
CA TRP A 147 -38.39 10.33 -22.70
C TRP A 147 -39.28 10.79 -21.54
N GLU A 148 -40.53 11.12 -21.85
CA GLU A 148 -41.51 11.46 -20.82
C GLU A 148 -41.96 10.24 -20.01
N ARG A 149 -42.59 10.50 -18.87
CA ARG A 149 -42.87 9.50 -17.84
C ARG A 149 -44.04 8.59 -18.26
N PRO A 150 -43.89 7.25 -18.23
CA PRO A 150 -45.05 6.36 -18.24
C PRO A 150 -45.81 6.44 -16.91
N ARG A 151 -45.14 6.21 -15.77
CA ARG A 151 -45.70 6.25 -14.41
C ARG A 151 -44.65 6.67 -13.37
N SER A 152 -45.09 7.10 -12.19
CA SER A 152 -44.25 7.57 -11.07
C SER A 152 -43.47 6.47 -10.33
N SER A 153 -43.78 5.20 -10.57
CA SER A 153 -43.20 4.05 -9.85
C SER A 153 -41.75 3.72 -10.25
N TRP A 154 -41.31 4.13 -11.44
CA TRP A 154 -39.98 3.81 -11.99
C TRP A 154 -38.87 4.72 -11.43
N LEU A 155 -38.39 4.44 -10.21
CA LEU A 155 -37.27 5.19 -9.60
C LEU A 155 -35.95 5.07 -10.39
N VAL A 156 -35.68 3.89 -10.97
CA VAL A 156 -34.38 3.54 -11.59
C VAL A 156 -34.00 4.48 -12.74
N ARG A 157 -34.97 4.83 -13.59
CA ARG A 157 -34.75 5.40 -14.93
C ARG A 157 -34.85 6.93 -14.98
N ARG A 158 -34.32 7.62 -13.97
CA ARG A 158 -34.07 9.07 -14.06
C ARG A 158 -32.84 9.33 -14.94
N TRP A 159 -33.03 10.12 -15.99
CA TRP A 159 -31.94 10.77 -16.72
C TRP A 159 -31.07 11.60 -15.76
N PRO A 160 -29.77 11.79 -16.06
CA PRO A 160 -28.91 12.69 -15.30
C PRO A 160 -29.50 14.09 -15.17
N ASP A 161 -29.13 14.79 -14.10
CA ASP A 161 -29.47 16.19 -13.90
C ASP A 161 -28.36 17.06 -14.50
N LEU A 162 -28.70 18.10 -15.27
CA LEU A 162 -27.68 18.90 -15.97
C LEU A 162 -26.75 19.61 -14.99
N THR A 163 -27.28 20.08 -13.86
CA THR A 163 -26.46 20.69 -12.79
C THR A 163 -25.57 19.65 -12.12
N ALA A 164 -26.06 18.43 -11.90
CA ALA A 164 -25.25 17.33 -11.38
C ALA A 164 -24.13 16.93 -12.35
N SER A 165 -24.40 16.86 -13.66
CA SER A 165 -23.39 16.59 -14.68
C SER A 165 -22.34 17.69 -14.78
N LEU A 166 -22.74 18.97 -14.77
CA LEU A 166 -21.80 20.10 -14.80
C LEU A 166 -20.88 20.13 -13.57
N VAL A 167 -21.42 19.94 -12.36
CA VAL A 167 -20.61 19.89 -11.13
C VAL A 167 -19.76 18.61 -11.07
N ALA A 168 -20.22 17.48 -11.62
CA ALA A 168 -19.40 16.28 -11.79
C ALA A 168 -18.20 16.51 -12.74
N THR A 169 -18.39 17.22 -13.87
CA THR A 169 -17.28 17.60 -14.76
C THR A 169 -16.29 18.54 -14.08
N PHE A 170 -16.79 19.47 -13.25
CA PHE A 170 -15.93 20.36 -12.47
C PHE A 170 -15.10 19.60 -11.42
N PHE A 171 -15.70 18.70 -10.64
CA PHE A 171 -14.95 17.86 -9.70
C PHE A 171 -14.02 16.82 -10.36
N PHE A 172 -14.37 16.36 -11.57
CA PHE A 172 -13.44 15.58 -12.40
C PHE A 172 -12.22 16.42 -12.79
N TRP A 173 -12.40 17.68 -13.21
CA TRP A 173 -11.28 18.58 -13.48
C TRP A 173 -10.44 18.83 -12.22
N LEU A 174 -11.06 19.10 -11.06
CA LEU A 174 -10.32 19.26 -9.80
C LEU A 174 -9.51 18.00 -9.42
N SER A 175 -9.97 16.79 -9.78
CA SER A 175 -9.18 15.57 -9.51
C SER A 175 -7.89 15.49 -10.33
N LEU A 176 -7.87 16.13 -11.51
CA LEU A 176 -6.79 16.08 -12.48
C LEU A 176 -5.66 17.08 -12.17
N THR A 177 -5.78 17.87 -11.10
CA THR A 177 -4.65 18.66 -10.56
C THR A 177 -3.53 17.71 -10.08
N PRO A 178 -2.28 18.18 -10.04
CA PRO A 178 -1.21 17.45 -9.37
C PRO A 178 -1.47 17.37 -7.86
N SER A 179 -0.65 16.56 -7.20
CA SER A 179 -0.68 16.34 -5.76
C SER A 179 0.72 15.86 -5.36
N LEU A 180 0.89 15.26 -4.19
CA LEU A 180 2.23 15.00 -3.64
C LEU A 180 3.09 14.05 -4.49
N VAL A 181 2.52 13.02 -5.14
CA VAL A 181 3.29 12.04 -5.93
C VAL A 181 2.74 11.76 -7.35
N PRO A 182 3.61 11.43 -8.35
CA PRO A 182 3.21 11.10 -9.72
C PRO A 182 2.43 9.79 -9.94
N ARG A 183 1.11 9.84 -9.80
CA ARG A 183 0.21 8.66 -9.89
C ARG A 183 0.27 7.85 -11.19
N PRO A 184 0.08 6.52 -11.13
CA PRO A 184 -0.35 5.71 -12.25
C PRO A 184 -1.76 6.07 -12.76
N TRP A 185 -2.00 5.85 -14.06
CA TRP A 185 -3.24 6.23 -14.75
C TRP A 185 -4.52 5.62 -14.15
N TYR A 186 -4.43 4.42 -13.59
CA TYR A 186 -5.60 3.71 -13.05
C TYR A 186 -6.03 4.29 -11.70
N TYR A 187 -5.08 4.60 -10.81
CA TYR A 187 -5.34 5.32 -9.57
C TYR A 187 -5.90 6.72 -9.82
N GLN A 188 -5.29 7.49 -10.74
CA GLN A 188 -5.82 8.79 -11.14
C GLN A 188 -7.25 8.68 -11.73
N GLY A 189 -7.55 7.58 -12.43
CA GLY A 189 -8.90 7.25 -12.88
C GLY A 189 -9.88 6.92 -11.75
N VAL A 190 -9.44 6.26 -10.68
CA VAL A 190 -10.29 5.98 -9.50
C VAL A 190 -10.64 7.28 -8.78
N ILE A 191 -9.65 8.15 -8.50
CA ILE A 191 -9.87 9.46 -7.87
C ILE A 191 -10.87 10.27 -8.69
N GLY A 192 -10.66 10.39 -10.02
CA GLY A 192 -11.56 11.13 -10.90
C GLY A 192 -12.98 10.59 -10.99
N GLY A 193 -13.20 9.30 -10.69
CA GLY A 193 -14.53 8.73 -10.53
C GLY A 193 -15.19 9.05 -9.19
N ILE A 194 -14.42 9.02 -8.09
CA ILE A 194 -14.87 9.34 -6.73
C ILE A 194 -15.24 10.82 -6.63
N THR A 195 -14.36 11.73 -7.04
CA THR A 195 -14.61 13.17 -6.98
C THR A 195 -15.79 13.56 -7.88
N ALA A 196 -15.89 13.01 -9.09
CA ALA A 196 -17.02 13.25 -9.98
C ALA A 196 -18.34 12.75 -9.37
N ALA A 197 -18.33 11.67 -8.57
CA ALA A 197 -19.52 11.19 -7.87
C ALA A 197 -19.93 12.12 -6.73
N ILE A 198 -18.97 12.69 -5.98
CA ILE A 198 -19.19 13.73 -4.96
C ILE A 198 -19.78 14.98 -5.63
N GLY A 199 -19.17 15.46 -6.70
CA GLY A 199 -19.66 16.60 -7.49
C GLY A 199 -21.05 16.37 -8.09
N TYR A 200 -21.34 15.16 -8.56
CA TYR A 200 -22.69 14.77 -9.01
C TYR A 200 -23.70 14.83 -7.86
N GLY A 201 -23.33 14.33 -6.67
CA GLY A 201 -24.16 14.40 -5.46
C GLY A 201 -24.49 15.84 -5.07
N LEU A 202 -23.47 16.68 -4.99
CA LEU A 202 -23.61 18.11 -4.66
C LEU A 202 -24.45 18.87 -5.70
N GLY A 203 -24.17 18.69 -7.00
CA GLY A 203 -24.97 19.31 -8.08
C GLY A 203 -26.42 18.81 -8.12
N ALA A 204 -26.67 17.55 -7.75
CA ALA A 204 -28.03 17.02 -7.59
C ALA A 204 -28.77 17.62 -6.37
N LEU A 205 -28.05 17.87 -5.27
CA LEU A 205 -28.57 18.56 -4.08
C LEU A 205 -28.92 20.03 -4.40
N ILE A 206 -28.01 20.78 -5.01
CA ILE A 206 -28.23 22.17 -5.47
C ILE A 206 -29.46 22.24 -6.38
N SER A 207 -29.55 21.32 -7.37
CA SER A 207 -30.69 21.24 -8.29
C SER A 207 -32.00 20.83 -7.60
N TRP A 208 -31.95 20.06 -6.50
CA TRP A 208 -33.12 19.78 -5.66
C TRP A 208 -33.57 21.02 -4.86
N ILE A 209 -32.65 21.73 -4.20
CA ILE A 209 -32.94 22.96 -3.45
C ILE A 209 -33.54 24.03 -4.38
N TYR A 210 -32.93 24.26 -5.55
CA TYR A 210 -33.46 25.19 -6.56
C TYR A 210 -34.90 24.85 -6.97
N ARG A 211 -35.23 23.56 -7.13
CA ARG A 211 -36.61 23.12 -7.44
C ARG A 211 -37.57 23.22 -6.26
N LEU A 212 -37.08 23.27 -5.03
CA LEU A 212 -37.89 23.50 -3.83
C LEU A 212 -38.26 24.98 -3.70
N THR A 213 -37.30 25.88 -3.85
CA THR A 213 -37.47 27.33 -3.67
C THR A 213 -38.09 28.04 -4.89
N LEU A 214 -37.60 27.75 -6.09
CA LEU A 214 -37.93 28.50 -7.32
C LEU A 214 -38.94 27.77 -8.22
N ARG A 215 -39.91 27.06 -7.62
CA ARG A 215 -40.96 26.26 -8.30
C ARG A 215 -41.66 26.92 -9.49
N ARG A 216 -41.77 28.26 -9.51
CA ARG A 216 -42.43 29.05 -10.58
C ARG A 216 -41.50 29.52 -11.72
N ARG A 217 -40.19 29.26 -11.66
CA ARG A 217 -39.20 29.72 -12.68
C ARG A 217 -38.41 28.58 -13.35
N VAL A 218 -38.97 27.38 -13.45
CA VAL A 218 -38.32 26.25 -14.14
C VAL A 218 -38.12 26.58 -15.63
N PRO A 219 -36.88 26.53 -16.18
CA PRO A 219 -36.64 26.85 -17.59
C PRO A 219 -37.39 25.95 -18.56
N GLY A 220 -37.97 26.55 -19.60
CA GLY A 220 -38.75 25.85 -20.62
C GLY A 220 -37.93 24.77 -21.37
N GLU A 221 -38.62 23.73 -21.84
CA GLU A 221 -38.00 22.51 -22.39
C GLU A 221 -37.03 22.79 -23.53
N ARG A 222 -37.36 23.72 -24.42
CA ARG A 222 -36.49 24.15 -25.54
C ARG A 222 -35.15 24.72 -25.07
N PHE A 223 -35.13 25.44 -23.94
CA PHE A 223 -33.89 25.94 -23.33
C PHE A 223 -33.08 24.78 -22.73
N ARG A 224 -33.75 23.90 -21.97
CA ARG A 224 -33.10 22.72 -21.35
C ARG A 224 -32.53 21.75 -22.39
N ALA A 225 -33.21 21.57 -23.52
CA ALA A 225 -32.74 20.76 -24.64
C ALA A 225 -31.51 21.38 -25.32
N ARG A 226 -31.51 22.70 -25.55
CA ARG A 226 -30.33 23.43 -26.05
C ARG A 226 -29.14 23.32 -25.08
N ALA A 227 -29.37 23.54 -23.78
CA ALA A 227 -28.32 23.45 -22.77
C ALA A 227 -27.69 22.04 -22.69
N TRP A 228 -28.50 20.98 -22.79
CA TRP A 228 -27.99 19.60 -22.92
C TRP A 228 -27.19 19.37 -24.19
N LEU A 229 -27.67 19.87 -25.34
CA LEU A 229 -26.96 19.74 -26.62
C LEU A 229 -25.61 20.48 -26.58
N THR A 230 -25.58 21.70 -26.04
CA THR A 230 -24.35 22.48 -25.84
C THR A 230 -23.38 21.76 -24.90
N TYR A 231 -23.85 21.24 -23.77
CA TYR A 231 -23.01 20.45 -22.85
C TYR A 231 -22.42 19.22 -23.54
N LEU A 232 -23.23 18.42 -24.25
CA LEU A 232 -22.76 17.20 -24.93
C LEU A 232 -21.81 17.48 -26.10
N LEU A 233 -21.90 18.65 -26.74
CA LEU A 233 -20.97 19.06 -27.80
C LEU A 233 -19.65 19.64 -27.26
N LEU A 234 -19.67 20.32 -26.11
CA LEU A 234 -18.48 20.93 -25.50
C LEU A 234 -17.71 19.97 -24.59
N LEU A 235 -18.38 19.00 -23.94
CA LEU A 235 -17.78 18.08 -22.98
C LEU A 235 -16.53 17.34 -23.52
N PRO A 236 -16.50 16.79 -24.76
CA PRO A 236 -15.31 16.11 -25.28
C PRO A 236 -14.10 17.05 -25.40
N TRP A 237 -14.33 18.29 -25.82
CA TRP A 237 -13.27 19.32 -25.93
C TRP A 237 -12.79 19.78 -24.55
N ALA A 238 -13.71 19.99 -23.60
CA ALA A 238 -13.36 20.32 -22.23
C ALA A 238 -12.50 19.21 -21.60
N VAL A 239 -12.93 17.94 -21.70
CA VAL A 239 -12.18 16.78 -21.18
C VAL A 239 -10.81 16.66 -21.85
N ALA A 240 -10.71 16.86 -23.17
CA ALA A 240 -9.42 16.83 -23.87
C ALA A 240 -8.45 17.93 -23.39
N LEU A 241 -8.94 19.16 -23.18
CA LEU A 241 -8.13 20.27 -22.65
C LEU A 241 -7.70 20.03 -21.19
N MET A 242 -8.63 19.57 -20.35
CA MET A 242 -8.37 19.23 -18.95
C MET A 242 -7.32 18.12 -18.80
N LEU A 243 -7.42 17.08 -19.62
CA LEU A 243 -6.44 15.99 -19.67
C LEU A 243 -5.08 16.42 -20.26
N GLY A 244 -5.06 17.38 -21.17
CA GLY A 244 -3.83 17.99 -21.68
C GLY A 244 -3.07 18.72 -20.57
N GLN A 245 -3.74 19.66 -19.89
CA GLN A 245 -3.17 20.41 -18.77
C GLN A 245 -2.73 19.51 -17.61
N SER A 246 -3.52 18.48 -17.29
CA SER A 246 -3.13 17.45 -16.32
C SER A 246 -1.85 16.71 -16.72
N ALA A 247 -1.68 16.38 -18.01
CA ALA A 247 -0.46 15.76 -18.53
C ALA A 247 0.72 16.75 -18.66
N ASP A 248 0.49 18.06 -18.61
CA ASP A 248 1.54 19.06 -18.47
C ASP A 248 2.02 19.11 -17.01
N MET A 249 1.10 19.31 -16.06
CA MET A 249 1.36 19.33 -14.61
C MET A 249 2.00 18.01 -14.09
N GLN A 250 1.54 16.86 -14.58
CA GLN A 250 2.12 15.56 -14.24
C GLN A 250 3.50 15.31 -14.86
N ARG A 251 3.89 16.05 -15.92
CA ARG A 251 5.27 16.01 -16.44
C ARG A 251 6.20 16.88 -15.61
N GLU A 252 5.72 18.04 -15.16
CA GLU A 252 6.46 18.93 -14.26
C GLU A 252 6.73 18.25 -12.90
N LEU A 253 5.70 17.71 -12.23
CA LEU A 253 5.86 16.96 -10.98
C LEU A 253 6.80 15.75 -11.12
N ARG A 254 6.79 15.08 -12.28
CA ARG A 254 7.72 13.98 -12.57
C ARG A 254 9.16 14.46 -12.73
N GLN A 255 9.39 15.56 -13.44
CA GLN A 255 10.73 16.15 -13.56
C GLN A 255 11.28 16.60 -12.21
N LEU A 256 10.41 17.14 -11.35
CA LEU A 256 10.74 17.55 -9.99
C LEU A 256 11.18 16.37 -9.10
N GLN A 257 10.58 15.19 -9.27
CA GLN A 257 10.92 13.95 -8.55
C GLN A 257 11.76 12.96 -9.37
N GLY A 258 12.61 13.45 -10.29
CA GLY A 258 13.57 12.64 -11.05
C GLY A 258 12.97 11.56 -11.99
N MET A 259 11.65 11.55 -12.20
CA MET A 259 10.93 10.50 -12.93
C MET A 259 10.88 10.72 -14.45
N PRO A 260 10.88 9.63 -15.24
CA PRO A 260 10.67 9.71 -16.69
C PRO A 260 9.24 10.18 -17.05
N PRO A 261 9.06 10.89 -18.19
CA PRO A 261 7.77 11.42 -18.62
C PRO A 261 6.79 10.32 -19.07
N THR A 262 5.49 10.54 -18.85
CA THR A 262 4.43 9.58 -19.14
C THR A 262 4.00 9.53 -20.61
N LEU A 263 3.66 8.33 -21.09
CA LEU A 263 3.00 8.12 -22.40
C LEU A 263 1.61 8.78 -22.46
N THR A 264 1.26 9.33 -23.61
CA THR A 264 0.06 10.16 -23.83
C THR A 264 -1.27 9.41 -23.86
N TRP A 265 -1.26 8.10 -24.16
CA TRP A 265 -2.49 7.27 -24.22
C TRP A 265 -3.19 7.13 -22.86
N HIS A 266 -2.45 7.24 -21.76
CA HIS A 266 -2.94 7.14 -20.39
C HIS A 266 -4.11 8.09 -20.10
N SER A 267 -4.10 9.30 -20.68
CA SER A 267 -5.16 10.29 -20.52
C SER A 267 -6.55 9.77 -20.90
N MET A 268 -6.66 8.94 -21.96
CA MET A 268 -7.95 8.35 -22.34
C MET A 268 -8.40 7.25 -21.35
N MET A 269 -7.44 6.49 -20.80
CA MET A 269 -7.72 5.45 -19.81
C MET A 269 -8.16 6.03 -18.46
N ILE A 270 -7.58 7.17 -18.04
CA ILE A 270 -8.03 7.94 -16.87
C ILE A 270 -9.52 8.29 -17.00
N ALA A 271 -9.93 8.88 -18.14
CA ALA A 271 -11.32 9.26 -18.36
C ALA A 271 -12.29 8.06 -18.43
N LEU A 272 -11.88 6.95 -19.05
CA LEU A 272 -12.68 5.73 -19.11
C LEU A 272 -12.85 5.07 -17.73
N MET A 273 -11.78 4.99 -16.95
CA MET A 273 -11.82 4.49 -15.57
C MET A 273 -12.68 5.39 -14.68
N SER A 274 -12.50 6.71 -14.75
CA SER A 274 -13.29 7.69 -14.00
C SER A 274 -14.78 7.58 -14.31
N LEU A 275 -15.15 7.46 -15.58
CA LEU A 275 -16.54 7.25 -16.00
C LEU A 275 -17.11 5.93 -15.49
N THR A 276 -16.29 4.87 -15.44
CA THR A 276 -16.69 3.54 -14.95
C THR A 276 -16.92 3.53 -13.44
N VAL A 277 -15.99 4.10 -12.67
CA VAL A 277 -16.10 4.25 -11.20
C VAL A 277 -17.27 5.18 -10.84
N LEU A 278 -17.43 6.31 -11.53
CA LEU A 278 -18.60 7.18 -11.40
C LEU A 278 -19.92 6.43 -11.67
N ALA A 279 -19.98 5.64 -12.74
CA ALA A 279 -21.17 4.86 -13.08
C ALA A 279 -21.49 3.82 -11.99
N LEU A 280 -20.48 3.12 -11.47
CA LEU A 280 -20.62 2.13 -10.39
C LEU A 280 -21.13 2.79 -9.09
N LEU A 281 -20.50 3.88 -8.64
CA LEU A 281 -20.93 4.63 -7.45
C LEU A 281 -22.36 5.18 -7.60
N LEU A 282 -22.72 5.65 -8.80
CA LEU A 282 -24.09 6.08 -9.10
C LEU A 282 -25.10 4.93 -9.16
N VAL A 283 -24.69 3.71 -9.51
CA VAL A 283 -25.53 2.50 -9.39
C VAL A 283 -25.73 2.16 -7.92
N VAL A 284 -24.67 2.09 -7.10
CA VAL A 284 -24.76 1.82 -5.65
C VAL A 284 -25.67 2.84 -4.96
N ALA A 285 -25.45 4.14 -5.18
CA ALA A 285 -26.29 5.20 -4.60
C ALA A 285 -27.76 5.15 -5.08
N ARG A 286 -28.03 4.70 -6.32
CA ARG A 286 -29.39 4.46 -6.81
C ARG A 286 -30.01 3.22 -6.15
N THR A 287 -29.26 2.15 -5.92
CA THR A 287 -29.70 0.93 -5.24
C THR A 287 -30.06 1.20 -3.79
N ILE A 288 -29.21 1.91 -3.04
CA ILE A 288 -29.52 2.38 -1.67
C ILE A 288 -30.82 3.21 -1.69
N ARG A 289 -30.93 4.20 -2.59
CA ARG A 289 -32.14 5.02 -2.71
C ARG A 289 -33.41 4.22 -3.08
N LEU A 290 -33.28 3.15 -3.86
CA LEU A 290 -34.37 2.22 -4.18
C LEU A 290 -34.79 1.44 -2.93
N PHE A 291 -33.83 0.96 -2.15
CA PHE A 291 -34.05 0.27 -0.87
C PHE A 291 -34.72 1.19 0.17
N THR A 292 -34.20 2.41 0.41
CA THR A 292 -34.85 3.41 1.27
C THR A 292 -36.29 3.70 0.82
N GLY A 293 -36.52 3.77 -0.50
CA GLY A 293 -37.84 3.99 -1.09
C GLY A 293 -38.79 2.79 -0.99
N LEU A 294 -38.29 1.56 -0.94
CA LEU A 294 -39.05 0.35 -0.63
C LEU A 294 -39.42 0.34 0.86
N LEU A 295 -38.43 0.57 1.73
CA LEU A 295 -38.58 0.60 3.18
C LEU A 295 -39.62 1.63 3.63
N THR A 296 -39.53 2.85 3.08
CA THR A 296 -40.54 3.92 3.26
C THR A 296 -41.96 3.46 2.88
N ARG A 297 -42.14 2.69 1.79
CA ARG A 297 -43.46 2.21 1.36
C ARG A 297 -44.02 1.13 2.29
N LEU A 298 -43.15 0.25 2.79
CA LEU A 298 -43.53 -0.79 3.75
C LEU A 298 -43.95 -0.15 5.09
N LEU A 299 -43.17 0.81 5.59
CA LEU A 299 -43.47 1.55 6.82
C LEU A 299 -44.74 2.42 6.70
N ASN A 300 -45.03 2.97 5.52
CA ASN A 300 -46.27 3.72 5.23
C ASN A 300 -47.54 2.84 5.31
N ARG A 301 -47.44 1.51 5.50
CA ARG A 301 -48.58 0.67 5.87
C ARG A 301 -49.00 0.85 7.33
N PHE A 302 -48.09 1.31 8.19
CA PHE A 302 -48.26 1.36 9.65
C PHE A 302 -48.20 2.78 10.22
N VAL A 303 -47.42 3.70 9.62
CA VAL A 303 -47.27 5.09 10.09
C VAL A 303 -47.54 6.12 8.98
N PRO A 304 -47.95 7.36 9.31
CA PRO A 304 -48.20 8.42 8.33
C PRO A 304 -46.97 8.74 7.47
N TRP A 305 -47.20 9.15 6.22
CA TRP A 305 -46.14 9.32 5.20
C TRP A 305 -44.89 10.12 5.64
N PRO A 306 -44.99 11.25 6.36
CA PRO A 306 -43.79 11.96 6.84
C PRO A 306 -42.96 11.13 7.82
N VAL A 307 -43.62 10.39 8.72
CA VAL A 307 -42.98 9.47 9.68
C VAL A 307 -42.39 8.27 8.96
N ALA A 308 -43.09 7.72 7.96
CA ALA A 308 -42.58 6.63 7.14
C ALA A 308 -41.32 7.02 6.34
N VAL A 309 -41.23 8.27 5.87
CA VAL A 309 -40.03 8.82 5.21
C VAL A 309 -38.89 9.01 6.22
N ALA A 310 -39.16 9.58 7.40
CA ALA A 310 -38.15 9.80 8.42
C ALA A 310 -37.58 8.48 8.96
N LEU A 311 -38.45 7.55 9.34
CA LEU A 311 -38.08 6.23 9.85
C LEU A 311 -37.45 5.36 8.74
N GLY A 312 -37.97 5.43 7.51
CA GLY A 312 -37.40 4.74 6.35
C GLY A 312 -36.01 5.25 5.98
N LEU A 313 -35.75 6.56 6.11
CA LEU A 313 -34.42 7.13 5.94
C LEU A 313 -33.50 6.71 7.10
N ALA A 314 -33.91 6.93 8.35
CA ALA A 314 -33.09 6.58 9.52
C ALA A 314 -32.71 5.10 9.54
N MET A 315 -33.67 4.20 9.35
CA MET A 315 -33.43 2.75 9.32
C MET A 315 -32.61 2.34 8.09
N SER A 316 -32.75 3.01 6.94
CA SER A 316 -31.87 2.78 5.79
C SER A 316 -30.44 3.30 6.02
N THR A 317 -30.26 4.40 6.75
CA THR A 317 -28.93 4.90 7.14
C THR A 317 -28.28 3.95 8.14
N VAL A 318 -29.02 3.50 9.17
CA VAL A 318 -28.53 2.52 10.16
C VAL A 318 -28.15 1.21 9.46
N ILE A 319 -28.99 0.66 8.58
CA ILE A 319 -28.69 -0.57 7.83
C ILE A 319 -27.48 -0.39 6.89
N VAL A 320 -27.29 0.78 6.29
CA VAL A 320 -26.10 1.04 5.45
C VAL A 320 -24.85 1.26 6.30
N VAL A 321 -24.90 2.01 7.39
CA VAL A 321 -23.72 2.28 8.25
C VAL A 321 -23.28 1.02 8.99
N ILE A 322 -24.21 0.32 9.66
CA ILE A 322 -23.91 -0.94 10.37
C ILE A 322 -23.66 -2.08 9.38
N GLY A 323 -24.36 -2.12 8.24
CA GLY A 323 -24.07 -3.11 7.20
C GLY A 323 -22.69 -2.92 6.55
N THR A 324 -22.31 -1.68 6.23
CA THR A 324 -20.99 -1.39 5.67
C THR A 324 -19.88 -1.50 6.71
N ARG A 325 -20.14 -1.22 7.99
CA ARG A 325 -19.21 -1.50 9.09
C ARG A 325 -19.15 -3.01 9.39
N ASP A 326 -20.08 -3.52 10.17
CA ASP A 326 -20.03 -4.88 10.73
C ASP A 326 -19.95 -6.00 9.67
N VAL A 327 -20.51 -5.81 8.46
CA VAL A 327 -20.61 -6.89 7.44
C VAL A 327 -19.66 -6.70 6.26
N VAL A 328 -19.42 -5.47 5.81
CA VAL A 328 -18.48 -5.21 4.69
C VAL A 328 -17.07 -4.89 5.19
N TRP A 329 -16.92 -4.10 6.26
CA TRP A 329 -15.62 -3.78 6.83
C TRP A 329 -15.15 -4.89 7.78
N ASP A 330 -15.79 -5.05 8.95
CA ASP A 330 -15.28 -5.88 10.03
C ASP A 330 -15.26 -7.38 9.64
N ARG A 331 -16.40 -7.98 9.31
CA ARG A 331 -16.48 -9.39 8.87
C ARG A 331 -16.19 -9.63 7.38
N GLY A 332 -16.14 -8.57 6.58
CA GLY A 332 -16.09 -8.67 5.11
C GLY A 332 -14.72 -8.40 4.51
N ILE A 333 -13.98 -7.44 5.08
CA ILE A 333 -12.65 -7.01 4.63
C ILE A 333 -11.63 -7.35 5.70
N LEU A 334 -11.80 -6.93 6.95
CA LEU A 334 -10.83 -7.15 8.03
C LEU A 334 -10.70 -8.64 8.38
N GLU A 335 -11.79 -9.34 8.72
CA GLU A 335 -11.74 -10.77 9.04
C GLU A 335 -11.21 -11.63 7.87
N VAL A 336 -11.46 -11.23 6.62
CA VAL A 336 -10.95 -11.93 5.43
C VAL A 336 -9.48 -11.58 5.17
N ALA A 337 -9.09 -10.31 5.33
CA ALA A 337 -7.71 -9.87 5.19
C ALA A 337 -6.82 -10.45 6.30
N ASP A 338 -7.29 -10.50 7.54
CA ASP A 338 -6.63 -11.14 8.68
C ASP A 338 -6.41 -12.63 8.43
N ARG A 339 -7.46 -13.39 8.06
CA ARG A 339 -7.32 -14.81 7.69
C ARG A 339 -6.34 -15.03 6.54
N ILE A 340 -6.30 -14.15 5.54
CA ILE A 340 -5.35 -14.22 4.42
C ILE A 340 -3.94 -13.82 4.87
N ALA A 341 -3.81 -12.80 5.71
CA ALA A 341 -2.54 -12.30 6.20
C ALA A 341 -1.90 -13.27 7.20
N ALA A 342 -2.64 -13.83 8.14
CA ALA A 342 -2.19 -14.92 9.01
C ALA A 342 -1.87 -16.22 8.23
N ALA A 343 -2.54 -16.49 7.11
CA ALA A 343 -2.15 -17.58 6.21
C ALA A 343 -0.87 -17.27 5.41
N LYS A 344 -0.66 -16.00 5.02
CA LYS A 344 0.58 -15.50 4.43
C LYS A 344 1.72 -15.46 5.47
N ASP A 345 1.41 -15.18 6.72
CA ASP A 345 2.34 -15.09 7.84
C ASP A 345 2.98 -16.46 8.15
N ARG A 346 2.20 -17.54 8.06
CA ARG A 346 2.72 -18.91 8.16
C ARG A 346 3.61 -19.32 6.98
N SER A 347 3.73 -18.51 5.92
CA SER A 347 4.61 -18.79 4.78
C SER A 347 6.00 -18.17 4.95
N THR A 348 6.98 -18.73 4.24
CA THR A 348 8.33 -18.17 4.14
C THR A 348 8.53 -17.58 2.75
N ASP A 349 9.16 -16.40 2.64
CA ASP A 349 9.38 -15.75 1.34
C ASP A 349 10.44 -16.51 0.50
N PRO A 350 10.33 -16.58 -0.84
CA PRO A 350 11.23 -17.40 -1.66
C PRO A 350 12.70 -16.98 -1.53
N GLY A 351 13.56 -17.92 -1.13
CA GLY A 351 14.98 -17.68 -0.90
C GLY A 351 15.34 -17.43 0.57
N VAL A 352 14.37 -17.08 1.42
CA VAL A 352 14.56 -17.00 2.87
C VAL A 352 14.69 -18.41 3.44
N MET A 353 15.80 -18.66 4.13
CA MET A 353 16.12 -19.94 4.78
C MET A 353 16.16 -19.76 6.29
N ARG A 354 15.91 -20.84 7.05
CA ARG A 354 16.07 -20.83 8.51
C ARG A 354 17.55 -20.59 8.86
N PRO A 355 17.88 -19.61 9.72
CA PRO A 355 19.25 -19.37 10.15
C PRO A 355 19.75 -20.52 11.04
N TYR A 356 21.06 -20.78 10.98
CA TYR A 356 21.76 -21.71 11.87
C TYR A 356 22.71 -20.99 12.85
N SER A 357 22.86 -19.66 12.74
CA SER A 357 23.59 -18.88 13.76
C SER A 357 22.78 -18.85 15.06
N PRO A 358 23.39 -19.16 16.23
CA PRO A 358 22.70 -19.11 17.51
C PRO A 358 22.33 -17.66 17.92
N LEU A 359 22.92 -16.64 17.28
CA LEU A 359 22.71 -15.22 17.58
C LEU A 359 21.40 -14.65 16.98
N VAL A 360 20.61 -15.48 16.29
CA VAL A 360 19.41 -15.07 15.56
C VAL A 360 18.19 -15.86 16.04
N SER A 361 17.06 -15.19 16.23
CA SER A 361 15.80 -15.85 16.60
C SER A 361 15.30 -16.85 15.54
N GLY A 362 14.61 -17.90 15.96
CA GLY A 362 14.21 -19.00 15.08
C GLY A 362 15.34 -19.96 14.70
N SER A 363 16.59 -19.73 15.09
CA SER A 363 17.68 -20.72 15.02
C SER A 363 17.36 -21.99 15.84
N PRO A 364 18.14 -23.08 15.73
CA PRO A 364 17.94 -24.28 16.56
C PRO A 364 18.06 -24.01 18.07
N ASP A 365 18.84 -22.99 18.45
CA ASP A 365 19.18 -22.63 19.83
C ASP A 365 18.30 -21.50 20.40
N SER A 366 17.41 -20.92 19.59
CA SER A 366 16.50 -19.84 19.98
C SER A 366 15.37 -20.30 20.90
N LEU A 367 14.97 -19.44 21.84
CA LEU A 367 13.76 -19.63 22.66
C LEU A 367 12.47 -19.53 21.83
N ILE A 368 12.55 -18.97 20.62
CA ILE A 368 11.43 -18.66 19.74
C ILE A 368 11.54 -19.57 18.52
N HIS A 369 10.56 -20.44 18.27
CA HIS A 369 10.64 -21.34 17.14
C HIS A 369 10.48 -20.61 15.81
N TRP A 370 11.20 -21.08 14.78
CA TRP A 370 11.15 -20.55 13.42
C TRP A 370 9.73 -20.39 12.86
N ASP A 371 8.83 -21.31 13.22
CA ASP A 371 7.46 -21.29 12.73
C ASP A 371 6.61 -20.17 13.38
N ASP A 372 6.96 -19.74 14.60
CA ASP A 372 6.22 -18.73 15.38
C ASP A 372 6.65 -17.29 15.07
N LEU A 373 7.78 -17.10 14.37
CA LEU A 373 8.30 -15.79 13.91
C LEU A 373 7.39 -15.06 12.91
N GLY A 374 6.42 -15.73 12.30
CA GLY A 374 5.65 -15.18 11.19
C GLY A 374 6.48 -14.90 9.92
N ASN A 375 5.85 -14.34 8.88
CA ASN A 375 6.48 -14.25 7.56
C ASN A 375 7.61 -13.23 7.54
N LYS A 376 7.41 -12.10 8.23
CA LYS A 376 8.38 -11.00 8.24
C LYS A 376 9.47 -11.19 9.29
N GLY A 377 9.19 -11.88 10.40
CA GLY A 377 10.23 -12.34 11.32
C GLY A 377 11.15 -13.39 10.69
N ARG A 378 10.58 -14.36 9.96
CA ARG A 378 11.39 -15.32 9.17
C ARG A 378 12.28 -14.61 8.14
N THR A 379 11.78 -13.59 7.45
CA THR A 379 12.60 -12.79 6.53
C THR A 379 13.69 -12.02 7.27
N PHE A 380 13.34 -11.27 8.32
CA PHE A 380 14.28 -10.50 9.15
C PHE A 380 15.41 -11.36 9.74
N ALA A 381 15.09 -12.57 10.24
CA ALA A 381 16.05 -13.54 10.74
C ALA A 381 16.86 -14.24 9.62
N GLY A 382 16.19 -14.63 8.53
CA GLY A 382 16.77 -15.38 7.42
C GLY A 382 17.59 -14.53 6.43
N THR A 383 17.57 -13.20 6.56
CA THR A 383 18.45 -12.26 5.82
C THR A 383 19.34 -11.47 6.78
N THR A 384 19.85 -12.12 7.83
CA THR A 384 20.90 -11.56 8.71
C THR A 384 22.24 -11.58 7.97
N LEU A 385 23.05 -10.53 8.13
CA LEU A 385 24.43 -10.49 7.61
C LEU A 385 25.31 -11.51 8.32
N SER A 386 26.36 -11.96 7.63
CA SER A 386 27.48 -12.68 8.22
C SER A 386 28.66 -11.76 8.55
N GLY A 387 29.45 -12.10 9.55
CA GLY A 387 30.71 -11.42 9.84
C GLY A 387 31.68 -11.43 8.65
N ASP A 388 31.63 -12.45 7.79
CA ASP A 388 32.38 -12.49 6.53
C ASP A 388 31.94 -11.39 5.54
N GLU A 389 30.62 -11.18 5.34
CA GLU A 389 30.08 -10.10 4.49
C GLU A 389 30.43 -8.71 5.01
N ILE A 390 30.42 -8.53 6.33
CA ILE A 390 30.78 -7.24 6.95
C ILE A 390 32.29 -7.02 6.83
N SER A 391 33.11 -8.04 7.06
CA SER A 391 34.57 -7.99 6.89
C SER A 391 34.99 -7.69 5.45
N GLU A 392 34.25 -8.17 4.43
CA GLU A 392 34.52 -7.83 3.02
C GLU A 392 34.25 -6.34 2.72
N PHE A 393 33.30 -5.71 3.42
CA PHE A 393 33.00 -4.29 3.28
C PHE A 393 33.96 -3.38 4.08
N THR A 394 34.17 -3.67 5.36
CA THR A 394 35.01 -2.85 6.25
C THR A 394 36.50 -3.01 5.97
N GLY A 395 36.93 -4.23 5.61
CA GLY A 395 38.34 -4.61 5.48
C GLY A 395 39.00 -5.07 6.80
N GLU A 396 38.26 -5.06 7.91
CA GLU A 396 38.70 -5.48 9.25
C GLU A 396 37.83 -6.62 9.79
N PRO A 397 38.30 -7.44 10.76
CA PRO A 397 37.53 -8.57 11.28
C PRO A 397 36.24 -8.13 11.99
N ALA A 398 35.09 -8.58 11.46
CA ALA A 398 33.76 -8.27 12.00
C ALA A 398 33.14 -9.46 12.74
N LEU A 399 32.15 -9.17 13.60
CA LEU A 399 31.33 -10.17 14.29
C LEU A 399 30.09 -10.56 13.47
N ASP A 400 29.47 -11.69 13.82
CA ASP A 400 28.09 -11.96 13.40
C ASP A 400 27.12 -11.07 14.21
N PRO A 401 26.27 -10.25 13.58
CA PRO A 401 25.27 -9.45 14.28
C PRO A 401 24.15 -10.32 14.86
N ALA A 402 23.57 -9.86 15.97
CA ALA A 402 22.45 -10.54 16.61
C ALA A 402 21.11 -9.92 16.21
N ARG A 403 20.10 -10.77 15.94
CA ARG A 403 18.75 -10.33 15.56
C ARG A 403 17.69 -11.07 16.36
N VAL A 404 17.06 -10.35 17.29
CA VAL A 404 15.97 -10.84 18.14
C VAL A 404 14.63 -10.40 17.56
N TYR A 405 13.74 -11.36 17.31
CA TYR A 405 12.41 -11.10 16.77
C TYR A 405 11.37 -11.95 17.48
N VAL A 406 10.42 -11.31 18.16
CA VAL A 406 9.26 -11.97 18.77
C VAL A 406 8.06 -11.89 17.83
N GLY A 407 7.74 -13.00 17.16
CA GLY A 407 6.56 -13.11 16.30
C GLY A 407 5.26 -13.19 17.10
N ARG A 408 4.13 -12.75 16.51
CA ARG A 408 2.86 -12.60 17.25
C ARG A 408 2.29 -13.92 17.78
N ALA A 409 2.74 -15.06 17.26
CA ALA A 409 2.33 -16.39 17.72
C ALA A 409 3.09 -16.88 18.96
N ALA A 410 4.18 -16.23 19.36
CA ALA A 410 5.07 -16.69 20.44
C ALA A 410 4.60 -16.29 21.85
N TYR A 411 3.51 -15.53 21.99
CA TYR A 411 3.01 -15.00 23.26
C TYR A 411 1.49 -14.74 23.21
N ASP A 412 0.82 -14.74 24.36
CA ASP A 412 -0.59 -14.33 24.45
C ASP A 412 -0.70 -12.81 24.72
N ASP A 413 -0.07 -12.31 25.80
CA ASP A 413 -0.03 -10.88 26.17
C ASP A 413 1.31 -10.20 25.82
N TYR A 414 1.28 -8.88 25.56
CA TYR A 414 2.47 -8.13 25.14
C TYR A 414 3.56 -8.08 26.22
N ALA A 415 3.21 -8.18 27.51
CA ALA A 415 4.19 -8.28 28.58
C ALA A 415 4.98 -9.60 28.51
N ASP A 416 4.31 -10.74 28.25
CA ASP A 416 4.96 -12.04 28.07
C ASP A 416 5.89 -12.03 26.85
N GLY A 417 5.45 -11.37 25.76
CA GLY A 417 6.25 -11.18 24.55
C GLY A 417 7.50 -10.33 24.79
N ALA A 418 7.39 -9.27 25.60
CA ALA A 418 8.53 -8.45 26.00
C ALA A 418 9.51 -9.19 26.93
N GLU A 419 9.04 -9.99 27.90
CA GLU A 419 9.91 -10.86 28.72
C GLU A 419 10.61 -11.93 27.85
N LEU A 420 9.92 -12.47 26.84
CA LEU A 420 10.51 -13.38 25.87
C LEU A 420 11.59 -12.70 25.02
N ALA A 421 11.39 -11.43 24.61
CA ALA A 421 12.42 -10.65 23.92
C ALA A 421 13.66 -10.45 24.81
N VAL A 422 13.49 -10.08 26.08
CA VAL A 422 14.59 -9.87 27.02
C VAL A 422 15.39 -11.15 27.29
N ARG A 423 14.72 -12.29 27.50
CA ARG A 423 15.42 -13.58 27.71
C ARG A 423 16.16 -14.06 26.45
N GLU A 424 15.62 -13.77 25.27
CA GLU A 424 16.29 -14.06 23.99
C GLU A 424 17.48 -13.11 23.74
N LEU A 425 17.39 -11.85 24.18
CA LEU A 425 18.51 -10.88 24.20
C LEU A 425 19.65 -11.35 25.13
N GLU A 426 19.34 -11.78 26.35
CA GLU A 426 20.32 -12.36 27.28
C GLU A 426 20.98 -13.61 26.67
N ARG A 427 20.22 -14.46 25.98
CA ARG A 427 20.73 -15.68 25.34
C ARG A 427 21.74 -15.40 24.20
N VAL A 428 21.62 -14.28 23.50
CA VAL A 428 22.53 -13.92 22.39
C VAL A 428 23.68 -12.98 22.81
N GLY A 429 23.82 -12.69 24.12
CA GLY A 429 24.84 -11.77 24.63
C GLY A 429 24.61 -10.32 24.20
N ALA A 430 23.35 -9.89 24.09
CA ALA A 430 23.00 -8.60 23.52
C ALA A 430 23.46 -7.39 24.36
N PHE A 431 23.64 -7.60 25.66
CA PHE A 431 24.11 -6.59 26.60
C PHE A 431 25.65 -6.50 26.65
N ASP A 432 26.36 -7.44 26.01
CA ASP A 432 27.82 -7.46 25.84
C ASP A 432 28.28 -6.82 24.51
N ARG A 433 27.38 -6.17 23.74
CA ARG A 433 27.65 -5.60 22.41
C ARG A 433 27.97 -4.09 22.45
N GLU A 434 28.50 -3.53 21.36
CA GLU A 434 28.67 -2.08 21.23
C GLU A 434 27.33 -1.34 21.08
N VAL A 435 26.38 -1.90 20.34
CA VAL A 435 25.06 -1.28 20.06
C VAL A 435 23.89 -2.24 20.29
N LEU A 436 22.87 -1.77 21.01
CA LEU A 436 21.57 -2.42 21.16
C LEU A 436 20.47 -1.51 20.60
N ALA A 437 19.82 -1.91 19.52
CA ALA A 437 18.80 -1.11 18.85
C ALA A 437 17.40 -1.73 18.95
N ILE A 438 16.43 -0.99 19.48
CA ILE A 438 15.02 -1.40 19.55
C ILE A 438 14.26 -0.81 18.35
N THR A 439 13.44 -1.62 17.69
CA THR A 439 12.57 -1.12 16.61
C THR A 439 11.13 -1.62 16.73
N GLY A 440 10.18 -0.74 16.43
CA GLY A 440 8.77 -1.12 16.29
C GLY A 440 8.53 -1.77 14.92
N THR A 441 7.57 -2.68 14.82
CA THR A 441 7.17 -3.24 13.51
C THR A 441 6.08 -2.39 12.85
N THR A 442 5.94 -2.51 11.53
CA THR A 442 4.64 -2.25 10.89
C THR A 442 3.65 -3.40 11.19
N GLY A 443 2.36 -3.26 10.83
CA GLY A 443 1.29 -4.20 11.20
C GLY A 443 1.52 -5.68 10.85
N THR A 444 2.31 -5.96 9.80
CA THR A 444 2.66 -7.33 9.35
C THR A 444 3.96 -7.86 9.95
N GLY A 445 4.57 -7.14 10.91
CA GLY A 445 5.89 -7.47 11.43
C GLY A 445 7.07 -6.98 10.58
N TRP A 446 6.83 -6.22 9.50
CA TRP A 446 7.92 -5.76 8.63
C TRP A 446 8.73 -4.60 9.25
N VAL A 447 10.05 -4.72 9.11
CA VAL A 447 11.13 -3.79 9.48
C VAL A 447 11.98 -3.54 8.23
N ASN A 448 12.49 -2.32 8.05
CA ASN A 448 13.30 -1.95 6.89
C ASN A 448 14.75 -2.52 6.99
N PRO A 449 15.17 -3.45 6.11
CA PRO A 449 16.51 -4.04 6.16
C PRO A 449 17.63 -3.02 5.89
N THR A 450 17.39 -1.96 5.10
CA THR A 450 18.38 -0.90 4.85
C THR A 450 18.72 -0.12 6.12
N THR A 451 17.78 0.01 7.07
CA THR A 451 18.03 0.70 8.35
C THR A 451 18.77 -0.19 9.35
N VAL A 452 18.57 -1.51 9.25
CA VAL A 452 19.22 -2.54 10.07
C VAL A 452 20.64 -2.81 9.58
N GLU A 453 20.81 -3.18 8.31
CA GLU A 453 22.11 -3.49 7.71
C GLU A 453 23.07 -2.29 7.77
N ALA A 454 22.55 -1.05 7.81
CA ALA A 454 23.37 0.14 8.03
C ALA A 454 24.10 0.11 9.39
N LEU A 455 23.40 -0.18 10.50
CA LEU A 455 24.03 -0.31 11.82
C LEU A 455 25.01 -1.48 11.87
N GLU A 456 24.65 -2.62 11.28
CA GLU A 456 25.47 -3.83 11.25
C GLU A 456 26.79 -3.61 10.49
N TYR A 457 26.74 -2.96 9.31
CA TYR A 457 27.94 -2.62 8.53
C TYR A 457 28.77 -1.50 9.17
N MET A 458 28.15 -0.54 9.86
CA MET A 458 28.86 0.55 10.53
C MET A 458 29.68 0.07 11.72
N ASN A 459 29.08 -0.69 12.63
CA ASN A 459 29.69 -1.11 13.90
C ASN A 459 30.33 -2.50 13.80
N GLY A 460 30.84 -2.91 12.62
CA GLY A 460 31.58 -4.16 12.46
C GLY A 460 30.82 -5.44 12.88
N GLY A 461 29.49 -5.46 12.79
CA GLY A 461 28.65 -6.56 13.27
C GLY A 461 28.50 -6.63 14.80
N ASP A 462 29.07 -5.69 15.55
CA ASP A 462 28.95 -5.60 17.02
C ASP A 462 27.62 -4.93 17.45
N THR A 463 26.53 -5.56 17.00
CA THR A 463 25.17 -5.02 17.15
C THR A 463 24.19 -6.11 17.55
N THR A 464 23.16 -5.70 18.29
CA THR A 464 21.90 -6.45 18.40
C THR A 464 20.72 -5.58 18.01
N VAL A 465 19.83 -6.10 17.16
CA VAL A 465 18.54 -5.47 16.86
C VAL A 465 17.40 -6.30 17.43
N VAL A 466 16.47 -5.66 18.16
CA VAL A 466 15.30 -6.30 18.78
C VAL A 466 13.98 -5.70 18.30
N THR A 467 13.00 -6.56 18.05
CA THR A 467 11.63 -6.16 17.70
C THR A 467 10.57 -7.18 18.11
N MET A 468 9.31 -6.73 18.18
CA MET A 468 8.15 -7.56 18.49
C MET A 468 6.97 -7.23 17.56
N GLN A 469 6.43 -8.27 16.91
CA GLN A 469 5.26 -8.17 16.04
C GLN A 469 3.97 -8.19 16.87
N TYR A 470 3.13 -7.16 16.73
CA TYR A 470 1.88 -7.01 17.50
C TYR A 470 0.61 -7.50 16.78
N SER A 471 0.61 -7.55 15.44
CA SER A 471 -0.57 -7.88 14.61
C SER A 471 -0.19 -8.79 13.44
N TYR A 472 -1.20 -9.25 12.71
CA TYR A 472 -1.06 -9.89 11.40
C TYR A 472 -1.53 -8.97 10.26
N LEU A 473 -2.19 -7.84 10.57
CA LEU A 473 -2.87 -7.04 9.57
C LEU A 473 -1.90 -6.31 8.60
N PRO A 474 -2.26 -6.19 7.31
CA PRO A 474 -1.54 -5.33 6.36
C PRO A 474 -1.34 -3.91 6.90
N SER A 475 -0.18 -3.30 6.64
CA SER A 475 0.19 -2.00 7.21
C SER A 475 -0.84 -0.88 6.99
N TRP A 476 -1.52 -0.87 5.83
CA TRP A 476 -2.61 0.07 5.53
C TRP A 476 -3.87 -0.13 6.39
N ALA A 477 -4.13 -1.36 6.87
CA ALA A 477 -5.25 -1.67 7.75
C ALA A 477 -4.90 -1.31 9.20
N SER A 478 -3.72 -1.68 9.68
CA SER A 478 -3.23 -1.26 11.01
C SER A 478 -3.12 0.27 11.13
N PHE A 479 -2.78 0.98 10.04
CA PHE A 479 -2.83 2.46 9.98
C PHE A 479 -4.22 3.04 10.31
N MET A 480 -5.31 2.30 10.08
CA MET A 480 -6.68 2.72 10.35
C MET A 480 -7.30 2.12 11.62
N VAL A 481 -6.75 1.01 12.15
CA VAL A 481 -7.42 0.19 13.18
C VAL A 481 -6.55 -0.09 14.41
N ASP A 482 -5.28 -0.47 14.24
CA ASP A 482 -4.46 -1.10 15.31
C ASP A 482 -3.52 -0.13 16.04
N ARG A 483 -3.65 1.20 15.83
CA ARG A 483 -2.70 2.22 16.34
C ARG A 483 -2.38 2.08 17.83
N ASN A 484 -3.40 1.76 18.63
CA ASN A 484 -3.30 1.58 20.08
C ASN A 484 -2.44 0.35 20.45
N GLU A 485 -2.66 -0.77 19.75
CA GLU A 485 -1.97 -2.04 19.99
C GLU A 485 -0.48 -1.96 19.62
N ALA A 486 -0.18 -1.27 18.52
CA ALA A 486 1.19 -0.98 18.11
C ALA A 486 1.98 -0.22 19.20
N GLY A 487 1.36 0.79 19.80
CA GLY A 487 1.94 1.57 20.90
C GLY A 487 2.11 0.76 22.19
N ILE A 488 1.09 -0.01 22.61
CA ILE A 488 1.16 -0.85 23.81
C ILE A 488 2.26 -1.91 23.68
N ALA A 489 2.32 -2.62 22.55
CA ALA A 489 3.32 -3.65 22.31
C ALA A 489 4.75 -3.08 22.29
N THR A 490 4.94 -1.93 21.62
CA THR A 490 6.26 -1.30 21.53
C THR A 490 6.69 -0.69 22.86
N ARG A 491 5.76 -0.10 23.63
CA ARG A 491 6.02 0.37 25.01
C ARG A 491 6.44 -0.77 25.92
N ALA A 492 5.72 -1.90 25.92
CA ALA A 492 6.09 -3.08 26.71
C ALA A 492 7.50 -3.59 26.38
N LEU A 493 7.88 -3.61 25.09
CA LEU A 493 9.22 -3.99 24.66
C LEU A 493 10.29 -2.99 25.14
N VAL A 494 10.09 -1.69 24.91
CA VAL A 494 11.04 -0.63 25.31
C VAL A 494 11.22 -0.59 26.82
N ASP A 495 10.13 -0.67 27.59
CA ASP A 495 10.17 -0.69 29.05
C ASP A 495 10.94 -1.90 29.59
N ALA A 496 10.68 -3.11 29.05
CA ALA A 496 11.35 -4.33 29.49
C ALA A 496 12.84 -4.36 29.12
N VAL A 497 13.20 -3.93 27.91
CA VAL A 497 14.60 -3.86 27.47
C VAL A 497 15.37 -2.78 28.24
N TYR A 498 14.79 -1.59 28.42
CA TYR A 498 15.40 -0.51 29.22
C TYR A 498 15.61 -0.94 30.68
N ALA A 499 14.59 -1.55 31.31
CA ALA A 499 14.69 -2.03 32.69
C ALA A 499 15.71 -3.17 32.88
N ARG A 500 16.07 -3.90 31.81
CA ARG A 500 17.19 -4.86 31.83
C ARG A 500 18.54 -4.18 31.54
N TRP A 501 18.60 -3.25 30.60
CA TRP A 501 19.78 -2.47 30.25
C TRP A 501 20.30 -1.63 31.42
N GLU A 502 19.41 -1.01 32.20
CA GLU A 502 19.77 -0.20 33.38
C GLU A 502 20.44 -1.03 34.50
N GLN A 503 20.36 -2.37 34.45
CA GLN A 503 21.03 -3.24 35.42
C GLN A 503 22.52 -3.44 35.11
N GLU A 504 22.98 -3.14 33.90
CA GLU A 504 24.41 -3.21 33.55
C GLU A 504 25.20 -2.01 34.12
N PRO A 505 26.51 -2.18 34.38
CA PRO A 505 27.37 -1.10 34.86
C PRO A 505 27.40 0.07 33.86
N ALA A 506 27.36 1.31 34.37
CA ALA A 506 27.21 2.50 33.53
C ALA A 506 28.34 2.69 32.49
N ASP A 507 29.55 2.19 32.78
CA ASP A 507 30.71 2.26 31.87
C ASP A 507 30.78 1.06 30.88
N ASP A 508 29.95 0.03 31.06
CA ASP A 508 29.95 -1.23 30.30
C ASP A 508 28.64 -1.44 29.47
N ARG A 509 27.75 -0.44 29.41
CA ARG A 509 26.45 -0.54 28.71
C ARG A 509 26.59 -0.47 27.18
N PRO A 510 25.80 -1.23 26.40
CA PRO A 510 25.68 -1.03 24.96
C PRO A 510 24.99 0.30 24.67
N THR A 511 25.35 0.96 23.57
CA THR A 511 24.66 2.16 23.07
C THR A 511 23.20 1.81 22.75
N LEU A 512 22.24 2.44 23.45
CA LEU A 512 20.83 2.10 23.35
C LEU A 512 20.11 3.00 22.34
N LEU A 513 19.88 2.49 21.14
CA LEU A 513 19.25 3.22 20.03
C LEU A 513 17.80 2.79 19.81
N VAL A 514 16.97 3.68 19.26
CA VAL A 514 15.60 3.35 18.82
C VAL A 514 15.34 3.78 17.38
N PHE A 515 14.57 2.99 16.62
CA PHE A 515 14.19 3.40 15.25
C PHE A 515 12.86 2.84 14.76
N GLY A 516 12.29 3.49 13.75
CA GLY A 516 11.09 3.03 13.06
C GLY A 516 10.89 3.67 11.70
N GLU A 517 10.17 2.98 10.82
CA GLU A 517 9.65 3.52 9.55
C GLU A 517 8.11 3.51 9.55
N SER A 518 7.50 4.57 9.03
CA SER A 518 6.05 4.65 8.83
C SER A 518 5.29 4.47 10.16
N LEU A 519 4.39 3.48 10.23
CA LEU A 519 3.66 3.14 11.46
C LEU A 519 4.55 2.82 12.66
N ALA A 520 5.77 2.29 12.43
CA ALA A 520 6.69 1.99 13.51
C ALA A 520 7.21 3.25 14.21
N VAL A 521 7.23 4.41 13.54
CA VAL A 521 7.57 5.70 14.17
C VAL A 521 6.54 6.06 15.23
N SER A 522 5.25 6.02 14.89
CA SER A 522 4.16 6.29 15.84
C SER A 522 4.16 5.28 17.00
N ALA A 523 4.53 4.02 16.73
CA ALA A 523 4.64 2.99 17.75
C ALA A 523 5.82 3.21 18.71
N ILE A 524 7.00 3.59 18.19
CA ILE A 524 8.20 3.93 18.98
C ILE A 524 7.99 5.21 19.78
N GLU A 525 7.47 6.28 19.18
CA GLU A 525 7.16 7.51 19.92
C GLU A 525 6.12 7.28 21.03
N SER A 526 5.16 6.37 20.83
CA SER A 526 4.19 5.98 21.86
C SER A 526 4.79 5.16 23.01
N ALA A 527 6.04 4.66 22.89
CA ALA A 527 6.74 4.01 23.99
C ALA A 527 7.21 4.99 25.07
N PHE A 528 7.36 6.27 24.71
CA PHE A 528 7.81 7.34 25.58
C PHE A 528 6.65 8.26 25.98
N ASP A 529 6.83 9.06 27.03
CA ASP A 529 5.84 10.06 27.46
C ASP A 529 6.06 11.46 26.83
N GLY A 530 7.19 11.68 26.12
CA GLY A 530 7.52 12.91 25.39
C GLY A 530 8.94 12.89 24.80
N LEU A 531 9.40 14.02 24.23
CA LEU A 531 10.80 14.12 23.76
C LEU A 531 11.80 13.92 24.91
N ASP A 532 11.56 14.55 26.06
CA ASP A 532 12.50 14.50 27.20
C ASP A 532 12.67 13.05 27.70
N ASP A 533 11.59 12.27 27.80
CA ASP A 533 11.63 10.84 28.18
C ASP A 533 12.39 9.99 27.15
N LEU A 534 12.28 10.31 25.86
CA LEU A 534 13.07 9.66 24.80
C LEU A 534 14.56 10.02 24.89
N LEU A 535 14.90 11.26 25.26
CA LEU A 535 16.29 11.72 25.45
C LEU A 535 16.90 11.24 26.78
N GLU A 536 16.10 11.00 27.83
CA GLU A 536 16.60 10.43 29.10
C GLU A 536 16.80 8.90 29.02
N ARG A 537 16.16 8.22 28.06
CA ARG A 537 16.12 6.75 27.97
C ARG A 537 16.79 6.14 26.73
N THR A 538 17.36 6.94 25.83
CA THR A 538 18.05 6.46 24.61
C THR A 538 19.26 7.32 24.29
N ASP A 539 20.31 6.72 23.72
CA ASP A 539 21.50 7.43 23.23
C ASP A 539 21.27 8.08 21.85
N GLY A 540 20.21 7.66 21.14
CA GLY A 540 19.73 8.33 19.94
C GLY A 540 18.58 7.60 19.22
N ALA A 541 17.93 8.31 18.29
CA ALA A 541 16.74 7.82 17.60
C ALA A 541 16.69 8.17 16.10
N LEU A 542 16.28 7.21 15.26
CA LEU A 542 16.04 7.38 13.83
C LEU A 542 14.59 7.11 13.44
N LEU A 543 13.86 8.16 13.04
CA LEU A 543 12.42 8.11 12.82
C LEU A 543 12.10 8.49 11.35
N ILE A 544 11.60 7.52 10.58
CA ILE A 544 11.55 7.59 9.11
C ILE A 544 10.09 7.68 8.62
N GLY A 545 9.72 8.76 7.95
CA GLY A 545 8.36 8.98 7.44
C GLY A 545 7.26 8.98 8.52
N PRO A 546 7.38 9.81 9.59
CA PRO A 546 6.39 9.91 10.67
C PRO A 546 4.99 10.24 10.14
N PRO A 547 3.93 9.47 10.47
CA PRO A 547 2.56 9.86 10.16
C PRO A 547 2.08 11.10 10.93
N ASP A 548 1.10 11.85 10.39
CA ASP A 548 0.38 13.03 10.96
C ASP A 548 -0.17 12.87 12.40
N PHE A 549 -0.06 11.68 13.00
CA PHE A 549 -0.54 11.35 14.34
C PHE A 549 0.54 10.75 15.26
N SER A 550 1.80 10.73 14.83
CA SER A 550 2.96 10.43 15.68
C SER A 550 3.06 11.50 16.79
N PRO A 551 3.01 11.12 18.09
CA PRO A 551 2.75 12.07 19.17
C PRO A 551 3.87 13.10 19.37
N ILE A 552 5.13 12.66 19.43
CA ILE A 552 6.30 13.53 19.61
C ILE A 552 6.52 14.34 18.33
N HIS A 553 6.44 13.71 17.16
CA HIS A 553 6.53 14.40 15.86
C HIS A 553 5.53 15.54 15.72
N SER A 554 4.28 15.32 16.14
CA SER A 554 3.21 16.32 16.12
C SER A 554 3.54 17.49 17.03
N GLU A 555 3.97 17.23 18.27
CA GLU A 555 4.34 18.25 19.25
C GLU A 555 5.51 19.11 18.75
N LEU A 556 6.58 18.48 18.25
CA LEU A 556 7.75 19.16 17.68
C LEU A 556 7.41 19.99 16.45
N THR A 557 6.44 19.54 15.65
CA THR A 557 5.98 20.22 14.44
C THR A 557 5.06 21.41 14.77
N GLU A 558 4.24 21.32 15.82
CA GLU A 558 3.41 22.42 16.32
C GLU A 558 4.25 23.51 17.02
N HIS A 559 5.19 23.11 17.88
CA HIS A 559 6.00 24.01 18.70
C HIS A 559 7.32 24.46 18.05
N ARG A 560 7.48 24.22 16.74
CA ARG A 560 8.68 24.55 15.95
C ARG A 560 9.05 26.04 15.97
N ASP A 561 10.34 26.31 15.82
CA ASP A 561 10.95 27.64 15.74
C ASP A 561 10.29 28.50 14.65
N ALA A 562 9.98 29.75 15.01
CA ALA A 562 9.23 30.66 14.17
C ALA A 562 9.91 30.94 12.82
N GLY A 563 9.24 30.57 11.73
CA GLY A 563 9.76 30.70 10.36
C GLY A 563 10.36 29.42 9.79
N SER A 564 10.47 28.33 10.57
CA SER A 564 10.75 27.01 10.02
C SER A 564 9.52 26.45 9.27
N PRO A 565 9.69 25.89 8.05
CA PRO A 565 8.59 25.35 7.27
C PRO A 565 8.16 23.99 7.82
N ILE A 566 6.87 23.67 7.75
CA ILE A 566 6.33 22.42 8.32
C ILE A 566 6.96 21.15 7.72
N TRP A 567 7.48 21.19 6.49
CA TRP A 567 8.13 20.04 5.85
C TRP A 567 9.57 19.79 6.29
N ARG A 568 10.21 20.75 6.97
CA ARG A 568 11.49 20.57 7.67
C ARG A 568 11.50 21.54 8.86
N PRO A 569 10.77 21.21 9.93
CA PRO A 569 10.70 22.03 11.13
C PRO A 569 12.08 22.08 11.80
N VAL A 570 12.32 23.15 12.54
CA VAL A 570 13.44 23.24 13.47
C VAL A 570 12.82 23.41 14.84
N TYR A 571 13.23 22.62 15.83
CA TYR A 571 12.72 22.69 17.19
C TYR A 571 13.88 23.02 18.13
N ASP A 572 13.74 24.07 18.92
CA ASP A 572 14.71 24.52 19.93
C ASP A 572 16.13 24.63 19.35
N GLN A 573 16.27 25.40 18.27
CA GLN A 573 17.50 25.59 17.49
C GLN A 573 18.13 24.29 16.96
N GLY A 574 17.38 23.18 16.91
CA GLY A 574 17.88 21.87 16.49
C GLY A 574 18.94 21.30 17.43
N ARG A 575 18.84 21.58 18.75
CA ARG A 575 19.83 21.18 19.76
C ARG A 575 19.99 19.65 19.87
N HIS A 576 18.89 18.90 19.84
CA HIS A 576 18.87 17.43 19.86
C HIS A 576 18.19 16.83 18.62
N VAL A 577 17.09 17.43 18.16
CA VAL A 577 16.28 16.92 17.05
C VAL A 577 16.59 17.64 15.74
N ARG A 578 16.82 16.92 14.65
CA ARG A 578 16.98 17.49 13.30
C ARG A 578 16.17 16.73 12.25
N PHE A 579 15.61 17.47 11.29
CA PHE A 579 14.76 16.96 10.22
C PHE A 579 15.49 17.04 8.87
N ALA A 580 15.45 15.98 8.08
CA ALA A 580 16.12 15.93 6.78
C ALA A 580 15.32 15.18 5.69
N GLN A 581 15.36 15.74 4.48
CA GLN A 581 15.04 15.04 3.24
C GLN A 581 16.33 14.66 2.50
N PHE A 582 17.34 15.53 2.57
CA PHE A 582 18.67 15.35 1.99
C PHE A 582 19.71 15.48 3.11
N PRO A 583 20.15 14.39 3.76
CA PRO A 583 20.97 14.42 4.98
C PRO A 583 22.15 15.40 4.93
N ASP A 584 22.99 15.33 3.87
CA ASP A 584 24.13 16.23 3.62
C ASP A 584 23.80 17.72 3.64
N LEU A 585 22.59 18.06 3.20
CA LEU A 585 22.14 19.45 3.01
C LEU A 585 21.32 19.96 4.18
N ASP A 586 20.69 19.07 4.94
CA ASP A 586 19.70 19.37 5.98
C ASP A 586 20.23 19.17 7.40
N LEU A 587 20.92 18.07 7.72
CA LEU A 587 21.43 17.78 9.07
C LEU A 587 22.49 18.80 9.57
N PRO A 588 23.33 19.42 8.71
CA PRO A 588 24.17 20.54 9.11
C PRO A 588 23.40 21.82 9.50
N ARG A 589 22.07 21.84 9.46
CA ARG A 589 21.21 22.99 9.82
C ARG A 589 20.56 22.79 11.20
N PRO A 590 20.26 23.89 11.92
CA PRO A 590 20.71 25.25 11.66
C PRO A 590 22.25 25.40 11.79
N HIS A 591 22.84 26.22 10.92
CA HIS A 591 24.29 26.28 10.78
C HIS A 591 24.95 27.04 11.94
N GLY A 592 25.88 26.38 12.63
CA GLY A 592 26.65 26.97 13.74
C GLY A 592 26.00 26.77 15.12
N GLU A 593 24.79 26.24 15.20
CA GLU A 593 24.16 25.82 16.45
C GLU A 593 24.68 24.42 16.86
N PRO A 594 24.89 24.15 18.15
CA PRO A 594 25.35 22.85 18.63
C PRO A 594 24.35 21.73 18.30
N TRP A 595 24.87 20.51 18.15
CA TRP A 595 24.06 19.30 18.12
C TRP A 595 24.52 18.38 19.26
N GLU A 596 23.84 18.53 20.39
CA GLU A 596 24.10 17.84 21.63
C GLU A 596 23.61 16.38 21.55
N TYR A 597 24.14 15.53 22.41
CA TYR A 597 23.71 14.14 22.56
C TYR A 597 22.74 14.03 23.76
N PRO A 598 21.77 13.11 23.76
CA PRO A 598 21.38 12.21 22.67
C PRO A 598 20.84 12.92 21.41
N ARG A 599 20.87 12.21 20.28
CA ARG A 599 20.50 12.78 18.96
C ARG A 599 19.30 12.09 18.33
N VAL A 600 18.38 12.89 17.80
CA VAL A 600 17.19 12.41 17.09
C VAL A 600 17.19 12.91 15.65
N VAL A 601 17.08 12.01 14.68
CA VAL A 601 16.90 12.37 13.27
C VAL A 601 15.53 11.91 12.77
N TYR A 602 14.77 12.87 12.26
CA TYR A 602 13.58 12.61 11.47
C TYR A 602 13.93 12.65 9.97
N LEU A 603 13.85 11.49 9.30
CA LEU A 603 13.89 11.43 7.84
C LEU A 603 12.47 11.69 7.30
N GLN A 604 12.29 12.82 6.63
CA GLN A 604 10.99 13.34 6.22
C GLN A 604 11.07 13.98 4.83
N ASN A 605 10.50 13.33 3.82
CA ASN A 605 10.42 13.89 2.47
C ASN A 605 9.23 14.86 2.38
N ALA A 606 9.43 16.04 1.79
CA ALA A 606 8.34 17.02 1.70
C ALA A 606 7.20 16.59 0.75
N SER A 607 7.44 15.63 -0.14
CA SER A 607 6.39 14.98 -0.95
C SER A 607 5.76 13.72 -0.32
N ASP A 608 6.03 13.39 0.95
CA ASP A 608 5.51 12.17 1.58
C ASP A 608 4.02 12.30 1.98
N PRO A 609 3.10 11.58 1.32
CA PRO A 609 1.68 11.61 1.68
C PRO A 609 1.37 10.88 2.99
N VAL A 610 2.26 10.08 3.56
CA VAL A 610 2.05 9.43 4.87
C VAL A 610 2.19 10.44 6.00
N VAL A 611 3.19 11.32 5.90
CA VAL A 611 3.41 12.44 6.83
C VAL A 611 2.28 13.46 6.73
N TRP A 612 1.76 13.70 5.52
CA TRP A 612 0.79 14.76 5.25
C TRP A 612 -0.68 14.34 5.20
N TRP A 613 -1.01 13.08 5.44
CA TRP A 613 -2.40 12.62 5.44
C TRP A 613 -3.08 12.90 6.78
N SER A 614 -4.06 13.80 6.75
CA SER A 614 -4.89 14.13 7.91
C SER A 614 -6.38 14.13 7.55
N PRO A 615 -7.30 13.70 8.45
CA PRO A 615 -8.73 13.94 8.31
C PRO A 615 -9.07 15.44 8.11
N ASN A 616 -8.23 16.34 8.62
CA ASN A 616 -8.41 17.79 8.52
C ASN A 616 -8.39 18.29 7.06
N LEU A 617 -7.72 17.57 6.14
CA LEU A 617 -7.71 17.86 4.69
C LEU A 617 -9.11 17.91 4.04
N LEU A 618 -10.13 17.35 4.69
CA LEU A 618 -11.53 17.45 4.28
C LEU A 618 -12.05 18.90 4.32
N PHE A 619 -11.60 19.69 5.29
CA PHE A 619 -12.20 20.96 5.71
C PHE A 619 -11.23 22.14 5.79
N GLU A 620 -9.93 21.88 5.92
CA GLU A 620 -8.89 22.89 6.16
C GLU A 620 -7.74 22.77 5.15
N ARG A 621 -7.15 23.91 4.77
CA ARG A 621 -5.99 23.99 3.87
C ARG A 621 -4.72 23.70 4.67
N PRO A 622 -3.95 22.65 4.35
CA PRO A 622 -2.78 22.26 5.14
C PRO A 622 -1.61 23.22 4.98
N GLU A 623 -0.72 23.26 5.99
CA GLU A 623 0.43 24.17 6.00
C GLU A 623 1.55 23.78 5.03
N TRP A 624 1.61 22.53 4.55
CA TRP A 624 2.62 22.12 3.54
C TRP A 624 2.37 22.75 2.15
N LEU A 625 1.27 23.50 1.98
CA LEU A 625 1.00 24.40 0.85
C LEU A 625 1.36 25.87 1.14
N ASN A 626 1.98 26.20 2.27
CA ASN A 626 2.48 27.55 2.54
C ASN A 626 3.91 27.71 1.99
N GLU A 627 4.27 28.94 1.62
CA GLU A 627 5.65 29.24 1.23
C GLU A 627 6.58 29.31 2.46
N PRO A 628 7.82 28.80 2.38
CA PRO A 628 8.42 28.10 1.24
C PRO A 628 7.89 26.66 1.12
N LEU A 629 7.48 26.26 -0.09
CA LEU A 629 7.08 24.87 -0.39
C LEU A 629 8.26 23.90 -0.24
N GLY A 630 7.94 22.62 -0.14
CA GLY A 630 8.92 21.53 -0.18
C GLY A 630 9.71 21.51 -1.49
N PRO A 631 10.97 21.05 -1.48
CA PRO A 631 11.84 21.05 -2.67
C PRO A 631 11.28 20.18 -3.83
N ASP A 632 10.40 19.24 -3.52
CA ASP A 632 9.75 18.32 -4.45
C ASP A 632 8.22 18.42 -4.49
N VAL A 633 7.68 19.56 -4.04
CA VAL A 633 6.25 19.92 -4.03
C VAL A 633 6.00 21.03 -5.06
N THR A 634 5.26 20.74 -6.13
CA THR A 634 4.98 21.75 -7.19
C THR A 634 3.96 22.81 -6.74
N THR A 635 4.20 24.06 -7.16
CA THR A 635 3.28 25.20 -7.02
C THR A 635 1.94 25.03 -7.74
N ALA A 636 1.80 24.01 -8.59
CA ALA A 636 0.55 23.67 -9.27
C ALA A 636 -0.43 22.85 -8.40
N ILE A 637 -0.07 22.48 -7.16
CA ILE A 637 -0.98 21.86 -6.18
C ILE A 637 -1.78 22.96 -5.48
N ASP A 638 -3.11 22.83 -5.48
CA ASP A 638 -4.04 23.71 -4.77
C ASP A 638 -4.94 22.89 -3.86
N TRP A 639 -5.39 23.48 -2.74
CA TRP A 639 -6.29 22.79 -1.82
C TRP A 639 -7.76 22.95 -2.22
N PHE A 640 -8.47 21.83 -2.30
CA PHE A 640 -9.90 21.76 -2.58
C PHE A 640 -10.59 20.85 -1.56
N PRO A 641 -11.60 21.34 -0.79
CA PRO A 641 -12.34 20.55 0.19
C PRO A 641 -12.83 19.22 -0.38
N PHE A 642 -12.71 18.15 0.41
CA PHE A 642 -12.94 16.75 0.04
C PHE A 642 -12.03 16.18 -1.08
N VAL A 643 -11.64 16.97 -2.09
CA VAL A 643 -10.84 16.51 -3.22
C VAL A 643 -9.39 16.25 -2.80
N THR A 644 -8.74 17.18 -2.10
CA THR A 644 -7.35 17.01 -1.64
C THR A 644 -7.23 15.84 -0.67
N PHE A 645 -8.20 15.65 0.25
CA PHE A 645 -8.26 14.45 1.09
C PHE A 645 -8.22 13.16 0.26
N TRP A 646 -9.11 12.97 -0.73
CA TRP A 646 -9.10 11.76 -1.56
C TRP A 646 -7.87 11.63 -2.46
N GLN A 647 -7.25 12.74 -2.85
CA GLN A 647 -5.97 12.77 -3.55
C GLN A 647 -4.85 12.23 -2.65
N THR A 648 -4.64 12.81 -1.46
CA THR A 648 -3.61 12.35 -0.50
C THR A 648 -3.84 10.92 -0.02
N THR A 649 -5.11 10.50 0.22
CA THR A 649 -5.45 9.11 0.59
C THR A 649 -4.99 8.09 -0.46
N VAL A 650 -5.08 8.43 -1.74
CA VAL A 650 -4.61 7.53 -2.82
C VAL A 650 -3.10 7.67 -3.06
N ASP A 651 -2.51 8.82 -2.74
CA ASP A 651 -1.06 9.02 -2.79
C ASP A 651 -0.32 8.13 -1.80
N MET A 652 -0.84 7.93 -0.59
CA MET A 652 -0.31 6.95 0.36
C MET A 652 -0.17 5.54 -0.24
N ALA A 653 -1.11 5.14 -1.10
CA ALA A 653 -1.09 3.81 -1.75
C ALA A 653 -0.12 3.71 -2.94
N VAL A 654 0.53 4.81 -3.33
CA VAL A 654 1.51 4.87 -4.44
C VAL A 654 2.79 5.63 -4.07
N SER A 655 2.99 5.96 -2.80
CA SER A 655 4.11 6.76 -2.29
C SER A 655 5.46 6.07 -2.48
N TYR A 656 5.51 4.74 -2.29
CA TYR A 656 6.63 3.87 -2.68
C TYR A 656 6.86 3.76 -4.21
N GLY A 657 6.06 4.44 -5.03
CA GLY A 657 6.23 4.50 -6.48
C GLY A 657 7.29 5.50 -6.96
N SER A 658 7.61 6.51 -6.15
CA SER A 658 8.66 7.50 -6.44
C SER A 658 10.07 6.93 -6.18
N PRO A 659 11.13 7.47 -6.82
CA PRO A 659 12.50 7.21 -6.39
C PRO A 659 12.77 7.89 -5.04
N ALA A 660 13.77 7.42 -4.29
CA ALA A 660 14.24 8.16 -3.12
C ALA A 660 15.00 9.44 -3.54
N PRO A 661 15.00 10.52 -2.73
CA PRO A 661 14.24 10.72 -1.50
C PRO A 661 12.91 11.47 -1.78
N HIS A 662 11.92 10.81 -2.39
CA HIS A 662 10.61 11.38 -2.73
C HIS A 662 9.47 10.41 -2.41
N GLY A 663 8.28 10.93 -2.08
CA GLY A 663 7.18 10.13 -1.54
C GLY A 663 7.60 9.46 -0.22
N HIS A 664 7.14 8.23 0.01
CA HIS A 664 7.49 7.44 1.19
C HIS A 664 8.69 6.52 0.89
N ARG A 665 9.72 7.07 0.25
CA ARG A 665 10.95 6.36 -0.13
C ARG A 665 12.17 7.13 0.36
N TYR A 666 12.93 6.52 1.26
CA TYR A 666 14.09 7.14 1.89
C TYR A 666 15.43 6.59 1.38
N GLY A 667 15.44 5.41 0.75
CA GLY A 667 16.62 4.88 0.07
C GLY A 667 17.78 4.62 1.03
N SER A 668 18.96 5.10 0.67
CA SER A 668 20.23 5.01 1.40
C SER A 668 20.36 6.01 2.57
N ASN A 669 19.51 7.04 2.64
CA ASN A 669 19.52 8.08 3.69
C ASN A 669 19.62 7.58 5.17
N PRO A 670 19.13 6.38 5.57
CA PRO A 670 19.35 5.87 6.93
C PRO A 670 20.82 5.74 7.33
N VAL A 671 21.74 5.54 6.36
CA VAL A 671 23.19 5.49 6.61
C VAL A 671 23.69 6.84 7.13
N ASP A 672 23.37 7.92 6.43
CA ASP A 672 23.81 9.27 6.79
C ASP A 672 23.15 9.75 8.09
N ALA A 673 21.91 9.31 8.33
CA ALA A 673 21.22 9.57 9.58
C ALA A 673 21.87 8.84 10.76
N TRP A 674 22.23 7.56 10.63
CA TRP A 674 22.98 6.84 11.67
C TRP A 674 24.38 7.42 11.89
N ALA A 675 25.10 7.77 10.82
CA ALA A 675 26.40 8.44 10.92
C ALA A 675 26.33 9.83 11.57
N ALA A 676 25.15 10.45 11.62
CA ALA A 676 24.90 11.68 12.35
C ALA A 676 24.46 11.46 13.82
N ILE A 677 23.70 10.38 14.09
CA ILE A 677 23.22 9.99 15.42
C ILE A 677 24.37 9.40 16.26
N ALA A 678 24.94 8.28 15.81
CA ALA A 678 25.92 7.47 16.53
C ALA A 678 26.99 6.91 15.55
N PRO A 679 27.95 7.74 15.10
CA PRO A 679 29.07 7.28 14.29
C PRO A 679 30.10 6.51 15.14
N PRO A 680 30.51 5.28 14.74
CA PRO A 680 31.59 4.55 15.39
C PRO A 680 32.96 5.22 15.17
N GLU A 681 33.96 4.85 15.99
CA GLU A 681 35.26 5.55 15.97
C GLU A 681 35.94 5.47 14.59
N GLY A 682 36.23 6.64 14.02
CA GLY A 682 36.90 6.76 12.72
C GLY A 682 35.98 6.70 11.49
N TRP A 683 34.67 6.50 11.65
CA TRP A 683 33.73 6.47 10.53
C TRP A 683 33.77 7.79 9.71
N THR A 684 33.79 7.68 8.37
CA THR A 684 33.90 8.85 7.48
C THR A 684 32.70 8.98 6.53
N ALA A 685 32.47 10.20 6.02
CA ALA A 685 31.47 10.44 4.98
C ALA A 685 31.70 9.58 3.71
N THR A 686 32.95 9.25 3.38
CA THR A 686 33.27 8.34 2.26
C THR A 686 32.80 6.91 2.54
N ASP A 687 32.74 6.50 3.80
CA ASP A 687 32.25 5.17 4.19
C ASP A 687 30.72 5.14 4.23
N SER A 688 30.07 6.25 4.62
CA SER A 688 28.63 6.46 4.38
C SER A 688 28.28 6.38 2.89
N GLU A 689 29.00 7.10 2.02
CA GLU A 689 28.83 7.01 0.56
C GLU A 689 28.95 5.55 0.06
N ARG A 690 30.03 4.85 0.45
CA ARG A 690 30.28 3.44 0.07
C ARG A 690 29.16 2.51 0.53
N LEU A 691 28.68 2.68 1.76
CA LEU A 691 27.62 1.87 2.35
C LEU A 691 26.25 2.15 1.71
N GLY A 692 25.93 3.42 1.45
CA GLY A 692 24.73 3.81 0.71
C GLY A 692 24.65 3.15 -0.68
N TRP A 693 25.75 3.19 -1.44
CA TRP A 693 25.85 2.48 -2.73
C TRP A 693 25.69 0.95 -2.60
N LEU A 694 26.25 0.34 -1.54
CA LEU A 694 26.10 -1.10 -1.31
C LEU A 694 24.63 -1.47 -1.00
N LEU A 695 23.97 -0.71 -0.12
CA LEU A 695 22.59 -0.98 0.27
C LEU A 695 21.59 -0.71 -0.86
N GLU A 696 21.85 0.25 -1.76
CA GLU A 696 21.07 0.43 -3.00
C GLU A 696 21.23 -0.74 -4.00
N ILE A 697 22.34 -1.47 -3.94
CA ILE A 697 22.57 -2.68 -4.75
C ILE A 697 21.92 -3.90 -4.10
N ARG A 698 21.99 -4.04 -2.77
CA ARG A 698 21.36 -5.12 -1.99
C ARG A 698 19.82 -5.02 -2.00
N HIS A 699 19.28 -3.82 -1.84
CA HIS A 699 17.82 -3.54 -1.71
C HIS A 699 17.30 -2.64 -2.84
N PRO A 700 17.39 -3.07 -4.12
CA PRO A 700 17.22 -2.18 -5.27
C PRO A 700 15.80 -1.58 -5.36
N PRO A 701 15.65 -0.27 -5.70
CA PRO A 701 14.39 0.47 -5.62
C PRO A 701 13.32 0.10 -6.68
N ARG A 702 13.40 -1.09 -7.29
CA ARG A 702 12.52 -1.54 -8.38
C ARG A 702 11.23 -2.22 -7.92
N HIS A 703 11.12 -2.59 -6.65
CA HIS A 703 9.90 -3.15 -6.07
C HIS A 703 9.44 -2.30 -4.88
N GLY A 704 8.12 -2.24 -4.65
CA GLY A 704 7.57 -1.60 -3.46
C GLY A 704 7.77 -2.53 -2.27
N TRP A 705 8.33 -2.03 -1.17
CA TRP A 705 8.62 -2.85 0.02
C TRP A 705 7.41 -3.01 0.96
N ALA A 706 6.26 -2.41 0.63
CA ALA A 706 4.96 -2.87 1.09
C ALA A 706 4.63 -4.22 0.41
N GLY A 707 4.87 -5.33 1.12
CA GLY A 707 4.87 -6.70 0.56
C GLY A 707 3.62 -7.54 0.79
#